data_AF-A0A832M8J4-F1
#
_entry.id   AF-A0A832M8J4-F1
#
_cell.length_a   1.000
_cell.length_b   1.000
_cell.length_c   1.000
_cell.angle_alpha   90.00
_cell.angle_beta   90.00
_cell.angle_gamma   90.00
#
_symmetry.space_group_name_H-M   'P 1'
#
loop_
_entity.id
_entity.type
_entity.pdbx_description
1 polymer ?
#
loop_
_entity_poly.entity_id
_entity_poly.type
_entity_poly.pdbx_seq_one_letter_code
_entity_poly.pdbx_strand_id
1 'polypeptide(L)'
;MTKMTRQYRKSVACVLEQLEPRLFLTTITVNASGGADYVNLNDAIVAAPSGATILVSPGTYTAKSTTPDPFNQRFWINKPLTIKSTGGAGVTNLVIPSGQSAGIIVTASNVTVSGFTLNGGQFAVWAYDFQTNSTLSNILFQNLTITPQTTGGHGITFTKTTNSVIDSCTVTTAYANGIYLENNSHNNIVMNNTIQNTLTQHGIGVQDSDGAQLIGNTITGAAFDGIIMLNSSYSRVERNNISGFLVDGITLTANPNGPTTHNYIARNTIVSTGRVAGRSDGVGLWLNSGSNHNVVIGNKLSGSAETGLAIFASSYNLIEGNEVFDNGQGGIFVWNAPGLPYTVTATPVYNVITGNLIYNNYANAPVIVRGASNTEVSNNFGQGRSTGNNSTTDAGITVQTSSNTRVFGNTFLQAQIGAYIYADATSTSIFRNRFISIFDNYALAPTTASFDGGTRLGGNYWSGFAAAGDPSTGSTPYTNIIYDNVGHKGGSYSDRYPYQSESLGQSYYVRISDPLTGTIAAVGSERLIRWVAPAAVFVDIAYTSSATGTVTIASNVRNNGLYRWVVPNVAAGTDYAIIITPKSSAQTAMAGGAISNAFSINPGDVTLLTPGRDTQTTAAGSLTVAWKRASASTLVNVELQVDGGTWQTLASNVNGTFATVTLPNVTTNQARIRVRNAANSNTDTQDGYFTIRSTTAVRRTNSPTATVGTNESLTWLSPASSRVVDLEYWTGSAWATIAVQLPDIGRYTWLVPDAIMSNSQIRVTFRDASGNSLGTATSSTFNIINTPSLSFTTSNSSAAFGENLTFTATFKSRTAMPTGTVSFYDGASPLGPLNLDANGIASISFQFLQQGSHTLQAQYAANGSFAAATSGTITQTIGAPSQAGVQVPRYRLYNAALVKHHFTTDANEYNTLGTYGWQQEGTSYSIFNGPTSYNGVTSTPLFRLYFAPTLKHMWTTDANEYNTLRQFPGWTGEGVDGYVLPTAATGATALYRLNYGLGGLNLHLWTVDENEKNTLPSYGWNQEGVAAYVIALVAAPLPAPDPQMSQTTL
;
A
#
# COMPACT_ATOMS: atom_id res chain seq x y z
N MET A 1 104.67 -17.87 -17.81
CA MET A 1 103.82 -17.09 -16.86
C MET A 1 103.25 -15.88 -17.58
N THR A 2 102.01 -15.49 -17.28
CA THR A 2 101.20 -14.42 -17.94
C THR A 2 100.84 -14.66 -19.41
N LYS A 3 99.74 -15.39 -19.64
CA LYS A 3 98.76 -15.28 -20.76
C LYS A 3 98.03 -16.63 -21.02
N MET A 4 97.43 -17.26 -20.00
CA MET A 4 96.56 -18.43 -20.24
C MET A 4 95.51 -18.70 -19.14
N THR A 5 94.95 -17.64 -18.55
CA THR A 5 93.90 -17.77 -17.50
C THR A 5 92.69 -16.85 -17.69
N ARG A 6 92.49 -16.30 -18.89
CA ARG A 6 91.36 -15.40 -19.19
C ARG A 6 90.25 -15.98 -20.08
N GLN A 7 90.39 -17.23 -20.55
CA GLN A 7 89.42 -17.85 -21.48
C GLN A 7 88.56 -18.97 -20.87
N TYR A 8 88.82 -19.38 -19.61
CA TYR A 8 88.04 -20.43 -18.92
C TYR A 8 86.98 -19.91 -17.92
N ARG A 9 86.81 -18.58 -17.77
CA ARG A 9 85.70 -18.00 -16.97
C ARG A 9 84.49 -17.53 -17.79
N LYS A 10 84.51 -17.66 -19.12
CA LYS A 10 83.39 -17.29 -20.00
C LYS A 10 82.50 -18.46 -20.44
N SER A 11 82.90 -19.70 -20.19
CA SER A 11 82.16 -20.91 -20.61
C SER A 11 81.43 -21.64 -19.48
N VAL A 12 81.61 -21.23 -18.21
CA VAL A 12 80.84 -21.76 -17.06
C VAL A 12 79.66 -20.85 -16.68
N ALA A 13 79.63 -19.60 -17.16
CA ALA A 13 78.49 -18.69 -16.97
C ALA A 13 77.36 -18.90 -18.01
N CYS A 14 77.61 -19.62 -19.11
CA CYS A 14 76.62 -19.84 -20.18
C CYS A 14 75.90 -21.21 -20.11
N VAL A 15 76.29 -22.11 -19.19
CA VAL A 15 75.72 -23.47 -19.09
C VAL A 15 75.03 -23.73 -17.73
N LEU A 16 75.10 -22.78 -16.81
CA LEU A 16 74.34 -22.79 -15.54
C LEU A 16 73.01 -22.01 -15.61
N GLU A 17 72.61 -21.56 -16.80
CA GLU A 17 71.31 -20.90 -17.05
C GLU A 17 70.25 -21.85 -17.65
N GLN A 18 70.55 -23.14 -17.87
CA GLN A 18 69.61 -24.04 -18.57
C GLN A 18 69.24 -25.36 -17.87
N LEU A 19 69.68 -25.63 -16.63
CA LEU A 19 69.36 -26.91 -15.95
C LEU A 19 69.10 -26.79 -14.43
N GLU A 20 68.35 -25.77 -14.03
CA GLU A 20 67.56 -25.82 -12.80
C GLU A 20 66.17 -25.33 -13.18
N PRO A 21 65.08 -26.07 -12.96
CA PRO A 21 63.78 -25.44 -12.87
C PRO A 21 63.87 -24.55 -11.62
N ARG A 22 64.37 -23.32 -11.77
CA ARG A 22 64.21 -22.31 -10.73
C ARG A 22 62.72 -22.29 -10.47
N LEU A 23 62.33 -22.77 -9.28
CA LEU A 23 61.05 -22.50 -8.67
C LEU A 23 60.86 -20.99 -8.81
N PHE A 24 60.17 -20.54 -9.86
CA PHE A 24 59.81 -19.15 -10.00
C PHE A 24 58.95 -18.90 -8.77
N LEU A 25 59.49 -18.12 -7.83
CA LEU A 25 58.75 -17.68 -6.66
C LEU A 25 57.45 -17.07 -7.18
N THR A 26 56.35 -17.80 -6.97
CA THR A 26 55.00 -17.32 -7.24
C THR A 26 54.66 -16.15 -6.32
N THR A 27 55.49 -15.90 -5.31
CA THR A 27 55.35 -14.82 -4.35
C THR A 27 56.70 -14.14 -4.11
N ILE A 28 56.79 -12.84 -4.35
CA ILE A 28 57.93 -11.97 -4.10
C ILE A 28 57.59 -11.08 -2.90
N THR A 29 58.56 -10.82 -2.03
CA THR A 29 58.40 -9.95 -0.86
C THR A 29 59.14 -8.62 -1.03
N VAL A 30 58.53 -7.53 -0.57
CA VAL A 30 59.12 -6.19 -0.59
C VAL A 30 59.10 -5.58 0.81
N ASN A 31 60.23 -5.07 1.28
CA ASN A 31 60.34 -4.36 2.57
C ASN A 31 61.33 -3.19 2.45
N ALA A 32 60.82 -1.96 2.63
CA ALA A 32 61.63 -0.73 2.55
C ALA A 32 62.78 -0.68 3.57
N SER A 33 62.70 -1.43 4.67
CA SER A 33 63.74 -1.52 5.70
C SER A 33 64.77 -2.63 5.46
N GLY A 34 64.64 -3.41 4.38
CA GLY A 34 65.46 -4.59 4.10
C GLY A 34 64.88 -5.90 4.63
N GLY A 35 65.58 -7.02 4.42
CA GLY A 35 65.15 -8.35 4.89
C GLY A 35 64.05 -9.02 4.07
N ALA A 36 63.79 -8.54 2.85
CA ALA A 36 62.88 -9.12 1.86
C ALA A 36 63.60 -9.28 0.51
N ASP A 37 62.95 -9.88 -0.48
CA ASP A 37 63.54 -10.11 -1.82
C ASP A 37 63.94 -8.79 -2.50
N TYR A 38 63.14 -7.72 -2.28
CA TYR A 38 63.40 -6.38 -2.79
C TYR A 38 63.17 -5.31 -1.71
N VAL A 39 63.94 -4.22 -1.78
CA VAL A 39 63.72 -3.04 -0.93
C VAL A 39 62.79 -2.02 -1.59
N ASN A 40 62.75 -2.01 -2.93
CA ASN A 40 61.93 -1.09 -3.72
C ASN A 40 60.91 -1.85 -4.58
N LEU A 41 59.69 -1.31 -4.64
CA LEU A 41 58.57 -1.94 -5.35
C LEU A 41 58.73 -1.91 -6.88
N ASN A 42 59.31 -0.87 -7.49
CA ASN A 42 59.54 -0.83 -8.94
C ASN A 42 60.43 -1.99 -9.38
N ASP A 43 61.52 -2.23 -8.64
CA ASP A 43 62.48 -3.29 -8.95
C ASP A 43 61.81 -4.68 -8.86
N ALA A 44 60.94 -4.87 -7.86
CA ALA A 44 60.13 -6.08 -7.72
C ALA A 44 59.16 -6.28 -8.89
N ILE A 45 58.46 -5.22 -9.33
CA ILE A 45 57.51 -5.28 -10.46
C ILE A 45 58.22 -5.67 -11.76
N VAL A 46 59.40 -5.09 -12.01
CA VAL A 46 60.20 -5.40 -13.21
C VAL A 46 60.64 -6.86 -13.20
N ALA A 47 61.15 -7.34 -12.06
CA ALA A 47 61.70 -8.69 -11.93
C ALA A 47 60.64 -9.80 -11.82
N ALA A 48 59.43 -9.48 -11.36
CA ALA A 48 58.36 -10.45 -11.18
C ALA A 48 58.00 -11.16 -12.50
N PRO A 49 57.85 -12.51 -12.50
CA PRO A 49 57.27 -13.21 -13.63
C PRO A 49 55.76 -12.92 -13.74
N SER A 50 55.21 -13.09 -14.94
CA SER A 50 53.76 -12.93 -15.16
C SER A 50 52.97 -13.91 -14.28
N GLY A 51 51.91 -13.43 -13.64
CA GLY A 51 51.08 -14.17 -12.69
C GLY A 51 51.60 -14.17 -11.25
N ALA A 52 52.77 -13.58 -10.97
CA ALA A 52 53.32 -13.55 -9.62
C ALA A 52 52.51 -12.67 -8.65
N THR A 53 52.59 -13.02 -7.38
CA THR A 53 52.14 -12.20 -6.27
C THR A 53 53.32 -11.42 -5.68
N ILE A 54 53.15 -10.14 -5.39
CA ILE A 54 54.11 -9.28 -4.70
C ILE A 54 53.48 -8.85 -3.37
N LEU A 55 54.07 -9.28 -2.26
CA LEU A 55 53.66 -8.92 -0.91
C LEU A 55 54.52 -7.78 -0.39
N VAL A 56 53.90 -6.65 -0.08
CA VAL A 56 54.59 -5.43 0.35
C VAL A 56 54.39 -5.24 1.85
N SER A 57 55.48 -5.14 2.59
CA SER A 57 55.46 -4.88 4.04
C SER A 57 55.08 -3.42 4.32
N PRO A 58 54.52 -3.11 5.52
CA PRO A 58 54.34 -1.73 5.96
C PRO A 58 55.60 -0.90 5.75
N GLY A 59 55.43 0.35 5.29
CA GLY A 59 56.55 1.23 4.95
C GLY A 59 56.21 2.21 3.84
N THR A 60 57.21 3.02 3.47
CA THR A 60 57.09 4.03 2.41
C THR A 60 57.96 3.66 1.22
N TYR A 61 57.36 3.62 0.04
CA TYR A 61 58.01 3.24 -1.21
C TYR A 61 57.86 4.38 -2.21
N THR A 62 58.97 4.99 -2.61
CA THR A 62 58.97 6.06 -3.61
C THR A 62 59.11 5.47 -5.01
N ALA A 63 58.27 5.94 -5.93
CA ALA A 63 58.34 5.55 -7.33
C ALA A 63 59.70 5.93 -7.94
N LYS A 64 60.21 5.10 -8.84
CA LYS A 64 61.42 5.38 -9.65
C LYS A 64 61.05 5.57 -11.12
N SER A 65 61.96 6.16 -11.89
CA SER A 65 61.85 6.20 -13.35
C SER A 65 61.97 4.78 -13.90
N THR A 66 61.01 4.37 -14.73
CA THR A 66 61.12 3.14 -15.52
C THR A 66 61.78 3.50 -16.85
N THR A 67 63.05 3.15 -17.08
CA THR A 67 63.67 3.37 -18.39
C THR A 67 63.11 2.39 -19.44
N PRO A 68 62.87 2.82 -20.71
CA PRO A 68 62.92 4.16 -21.28
C PRO A 68 61.51 4.75 -21.43
N ASP A 69 60.87 5.12 -20.32
CA ASP A 69 59.55 5.75 -20.35
C ASP A 69 59.64 7.28 -20.41
N PRO A 70 58.96 7.94 -21.37
CA PRO A 70 58.89 9.40 -21.44
C PRO A 70 58.06 10.05 -20.32
N PHE A 71 57.33 9.29 -19.50
CA PHE A 71 56.45 9.78 -18.44
C PHE A 71 56.99 9.57 -17.01
N ASN A 72 58.24 9.97 -16.74
CA ASN A 72 58.71 10.31 -15.39
C ASN A 72 58.55 9.17 -14.33
N GLN A 73 58.74 9.41 -13.02
CA GLN A 73 58.77 8.35 -11.98
C GLN A 73 57.35 7.83 -11.62
N ARG A 74 57.08 6.52 -11.81
CA ARG A 74 55.75 5.89 -11.62
C ARG A 74 55.83 4.42 -11.21
N PHE A 75 54.73 3.81 -10.76
CA PHE A 75 54.60 2.36 -10.59
C PHE A 75 53.91 1.74 -11.80
N TRP A 76 54.69 1.20 -12.74
CA TRP A 76 54.16 0.69 -14.00
C TRP A 76 54.05 -0.84 -14.01
N ILE A 77 52.82 -1.33 -14.11
CA ILE A 77 52.46 -2.75 -14.14
C ILE A 77 52.06 -3.13 -15.57
N ASN A 78 52.99 -3.77 -16.28
CA ASN A 78 52.85 -4.10 -17.70
C ASN A 78 52.70 -5.60 -17.98
N LYS A 79 52.43 -6.39 -16.94
CA LYS A 79 52.18 -7.82 -17.03
C LYS A 79 51.19 -8.25 -15.93
N PRO A 80 50.48 -9.38 -16.10
CA PRO A 80 49.63 -9.93 -15.05
C PRO A 80 50.39 -10.04 -13.72
N LEU A 81 49.89 -9.40 -12.65
CA LEU A 81 50.50 -9.38 -11.32
C LEU A 81 49.45 -9.18 -10.24
N THR A 82 49.70 -9.75 -9.07
CA THR A 82 48.94 -9.45 -7.84
C THR A 82 49.83 -8.73 -6.86
N ILE A 83 49.59 -7.45 -6.58
CA ILE A 83 50.41 -6.63 -5.68
C ILE A 83 49.58 -6.27 -4.45
N LYS A 84 50.00 -6.72 -3.26
CA LYS A 84 49.22 -6.57 -2.03
C LYS A 84 50.08 -6.05 -0.90
N SER A 85 49.59 -5.04 -0.19
CA SER A 85 50.11 -4.73 1.13
C SER A 85 49.72 -5.81 2.14
N THR A 86 50.65 -6.13 3.03
CA THR A 86 50.43 -7.01 4.19
C THR A 86 49.91 -6.26 5.42
N GLY A 87 50.08 -4.94 5.50
CA GLY A 87 49.57 -4.10 6.59
C GLY A 87 48.35 -3.24 6.24
N GLY A 88 47.96 -3.20 4.97
CA GLY A 88 46.88 -2.37 4.46
C GLY A 88 47.27 -0.90 4.23
N ALA A 89 46.29 -0.12 3.74
CA ALA A 89 46.53 1.23 3.24
C ALA A 89 47.02 2.19 4.33
N GLY A 90 46.57 2.02 5.58
CA GLY A 90 46.92 2.93 6.67
C GLY A 90 48.41 2.96 7.04
N VAL A 91 49.20 1.96 6.62
CA VAL A 91 50.63 1.85 6.99
C VAL A 91 51.55 1.56 5.80
N THR A 92 51.03 1.51 4.58
CA THR A 92 51.80 1.17 3.37
C THR A 92 51.65 2.26 2.33
N ASN A 93 52.65 3.13 2.25
CA ASN A 93 52.62 4.36 1.49
C ASN A 93 53.39 4.22 0.18
N LEU A 94 52.74 4.54 -0.93
CA LEU A 94 53.34 4.72 -2.24
C LEU A 94 53.44 6.23 -2.49
N VAL A 95 54.65 6.71 -2.76
CA VAL A 95 54.92 8.13 -2.94
C VAL A 95 55.35 8.40 -4.37
N ILE A 96 54.59 9.26 -5.04
CA ILE A 96 54.94 9.80 -6.35
C ILE A 96 55.64 11.15 -6.13
N PRO A 97 56.85 11.35 -6.68
CA PRO A 97 57.54 12.63 -6.55
C PRO A 97 56.72 13.82 -7.07
N SER A 98 57.08 15.02 -6.62
CA SER A 98 56.44 16.26 -7.09
C SER A 98 56.61 16.47 -8.60
N GLY A 99 55.57 16.96 -9.27
CA GLY A 99 55.62 17.32 -10.71
C GLY A 99 55.58 16.12 -11.66
N GLN A 100 55.25 14.92 -11.19
CA GLN A 100 55.08 13.73 -12.03
C GLN A 100 53.60 13.54 -12.39
N SER A 101 53.33 13.18 -13.64
CA SER A 101 51.95 13.03 -14.13
C SER A 101 51.31 11.68 -13.77
N ALA A 102 52.08 10.65 -13.44
CA ALA A 102 51.58 9.27 -13.32
C ALA A 102 51.85 8.66 -11.94
N GLY A 103 50.83 8.05 -11.33
CA GLY A 103 50.99 7.26 -10.11
C GLY A 103 51.16 5.77 -10.39
N ILE A 104 50.11 4.99 -10.21
CA ILE A 104 50.05 3.58 -10.61
C ILE A 104 49.47 3.51 -12.02
N ILE A 105 50.22 2.92 -12.94
CA ILE A 105 49.75 2.69 -14.31
C ILE A 105 49.71 1.19 -14.59
N VAL A 106 48.58 0.73 -15.10
CA VAL A 106 48.36 -0.65 -15.50
C VAL A 106 48.15 -0.72 -17.02
N THR A 107 49.02 -1.45 -17.70
CA THR A 107 48.95 -1.67 -19.16
C THR A 107 48.77 -3.15 -19.52
N ALA A 108 48.35 -3.99 -18.56
CA ALA A 108 48.12 -5.41 -18.77
C ALA A 108 46.89 -5.91 -18.01
N SER A 109 46.19 -6.89 -18.59
CA SER A 109 45.05 -7.58 -17.97
C SER A 109 45.48 -8.48 -16.81
N ASN A 110 44.50 -8.91 -16.00
CA ASN A 110 44.70 -9.81 -14.86
C ASN A 110 45.65 -9.22 -13.80
N VAL A 111 45.38 -7.97 -13.41
CA VAL A 111 46.18 -7.25 -12.40
C VAL A 111 45.35 -6.96 -11.17
N THR A 112 45.90 -7.25 -9.99
CA THR A 112 45.31 -6.85 -8.71
C THR A 112 46.27 -5.91 -7.99
N VAL A 113 45.78 -4.79 -7.49
CA VAL A 113 46.52 -3.90 -6.59
C VAL A 113 45.67 -3.61 -5.37
N SER A 114 46.18 -3.92 -4.17
CA SER A 114 45.39 -3.73 -2.96
C SER A 114 46.14 -3.29 -1.71
N GLY A 115 45.50 -2.40 -0.93
CA GLY A 115 45.93 -2.06 0.43
C GLY A 115 47.02 -1.00 0.50
N PHE A 116 47.03 -0.01 -0.39
CA PHE A 116 48.06 1.03 -0.43
C PHE A 116 47.46 2.41 -0.24
N THR A 117 48.18 3.29 0.45
CA THR A 117 47.95 4.74 0.35
C THR A 117 48.87 5.30 -0.74
N LEU A 118 48.33 5.98 -1.73
CA LEU A 118 49.05 6.63 -2.81
C LEU A 118 49.00 8.15 -2.64
N ASN A 119 50.16 8.77 -2.48
CA ASN A 119 50.31 10.22 -2.37
C ASN A 119 51.01 10.77 -3.62
N GLY A 120 50.35 11.69 -4.32
CA GLY A 120 50.88 12.37 -5.50
C GLY A 120 50.50 11.72 -6.84
N GLY A 121 51.01 12.31 -7.93
CA GLY A 121 50.64 12.00 -9.31
C GLY A 121 49.40 12.79 -9.77
N GLN A 122 49.45 13.34 -11.00
CA GLN A 122 48.28 14.01 -11.61
C GLN A 122 47.18 12.98 -11.94
N PHE A 123 47.53 11.91 -12.64
CA PHE A 123 46.71 10.71 -12.82
C PHE A 123 47.15 9.68 -11.78
N ALA A 124 46.43 9.59 -10.67
CA ALA A 124 46.89 8.79 -9.53
C ALA A 124 46.85 7.29 -9.83
N VAL A 125 45.73 6.74 -10.27
CA VAL A 125 45.64 5.33 -10.70
C VAL A 125 44.98 5.25 -12.08
N TRP A 126 45.65 4.63 -13.04
CA TRP A 126 45.17 4.57 -14.42
C TRP A 126 45.40 3.19 -15.05
N ALA A 127 44.32 2.52 -15.46
CA ALA A 127 44.39 1.35 -16.31
C ALA A 127 44.09 1.75 -17.76
N TYR A 128 45.13 1.68 -18.59
CA TYR A 128 45.06 1.94 -20.01
C TYR A 128 46.31 1.39 -20.69
N ASP A 129 46.14 0.48 -21.65
CA ASP A 129 47.25 0.05 -22.50
C ASP A 129 47.52 1.10 -23.58
N PHE A 130 48.24 2.15 -23.24
CA PHE A 130 48.69 3.17 -24.19
C PHE A 130 49.74 2.66 -25.19
N GLN A 131 50.34 1.48 -24.95
CA GLN A 131 51.38 0.95 -25.83
C GLN A 131 50.78 0.31 -27.07
N THR A 132 49.72 -0.49 -26.89
CA THR A 132 49.07 -1.20 -28.00
C THR A 132 47.63 -0.75 -28.26
N ASN A 133 47.08 0.10 -27.40
CA ASN A 133 45.68 0.55 -27.44
C ASN A 133 44.68 -0.61 -27.31
N SER A 134 45.10 -1.72 -26.68
CA SER A 134 44.30 -2.91 -26.43
C SER A 134 43.28 -2.71 -25.30
N THR A 135 42.23 -3.52 -25.30
CA THR A 135 41.25 -3.54 -24.22
C THR A 135 41.79 -4.38 -23.05
N LEU A 136 41.92 -3.75 -21.89
CA LEU A 136 42.31 -4.42 -20.65
C LEU A 136 41.12 -5.15 -20.03
N SER A 137 41.38 -6.17 -19.23
CA SER A 137 40.36 -6.89 -18.49
C SER A 137 40.86 -7.49 -17.18
N ASN A 138 39.93 -7.84 -16.29
CA ASN A 138 40.22 -8.49 -15.00
C ASN A 138 41.19 -7.68 -14.12
N ILE A 139 40.99 -6.35 -14.07
CA ILE A 139 41.74 -5.46 -13.16
C ILE A 139 40.98 -5.36 -11.84
N LEU A 140 41.68 -5.44 -10.71
CA LEU A 140 41.12 -5.19 -9.38
C LEU A 140 41.94 -4.13 -8.66
N PHE A 141 41.32 -3.00 -8.38
CA PHE A 141 41.83 -2.00 -7.44
C PHE A 141 41.00 -2.07 -6.16
N GLN A 142 41.66 -2.39 -5.04
CA GLN A 142 40.96 -2.63 -3.78
C GLN A 142 41.63 -1.97 -2.58
N ASN A 143 40.85 -1.38 -1.67
CA ASN A 143 41.39 -0.78 -0.43
C ASN A 143 42.56 0.17 -0.70
N LEU A 144 42.43 1.03 -1.72
CA LEU A 144 43.41 2.07 -2.00
C LEU A 144 42.95 3.38 -1.35
N THR A 145 43.87 4.12 -0.73
CA THR A 145 43.61 5.50 -0.29
C THR A 145 44.43 6.42 -1.19
N ILE A 146 43.78 7.30 -1.94
CA ILE A 146 44.40 8.02 -3.05
C ILE A 146 44.27 9.51 -2.81
N THR A 147 45.41 10.19 -2.78
CA THR A 147 45.52 11.65 -2.70
C THR A 147 46.36 12.13 -3.90
N PRO A 148 45.72 12.34 -5.07
CA PRO A 148 46.33 12.92 -6.26
C PRO A 148 46.94 14.31 -6.01
N GLN A 149 47.82 14.76 -6.89
CA GLN A 149 48.23 16.17 -6.94
C GLN A 149 47.04 17.04 -7.37
N THR A 150 46.99 18.28 -6.86
CA THR A 150 45.87 19.22 -7.09
C THR A 150 45.85 19.86 -8.48
N THR A 151 46.65 19.37 -9.44
CA THR A 151 46.74 19.93 -10.80
C THR A 151 46.65 18.83 -11.85
N GLY A 152 45.53 18.78 -12.59
CA GLY A 152 45.29 17.83 -13.68
C GLY A 152 45.01 16.39 -13.21
N GLY A 153 44.06 15.72 -13.87
CA GLY A 153 43.84 14.27 -13.74
C GLY A 153 42.74 13.82 -12.77
N HIS A 154 42.41 12.53 -12.89
CA HIS A 154 41.38 11.82 -12.14
C HIS A 154 41.98 11.04 -10.96
N GLY A 155 41.13 10.62 -10.01
CA GLY A 155 41.56 9.73 -8.93
C GLY A 155 41.89 8.31 -9.45
N ILE A 156 40.88 7.59 -9.91
CA ILE A 156 41.03 6.27 -10.55
C ILE A 156 40.38 6.30 -11.94
N THR A 157 41.12 5.91 -12.97
CA THR A 157 40.62 5.86 -14.35
C THR A 157 40.75 4.47 -14.96
N PHE A 158 39.67 4.05 -15.61
CA PHE A 158 39.64 2.95 -16.56
C PHE A 158 39.37 3.53 -17.94
N THR A 159 40.35 3.36 -18.84
CA THR A 159 40.21 3.69 -20.27
C THR A 159 40.34 2.38 -21.04
N LYS A 160 39.36 2.03 -21.89
CA LYS A 160 39.31 0.75 -22.60
C LYS A 160 39.55 -0.46 -21.68
N THR A 161 38.98 -0.46 -20.49
CA THR A 161 39.15 -1.54 -19.51
C THR A 161 37.80 -2.16 -19.25
N THR A 162 37.66 -3.48 -19.35
CA THR A 162 36.37 -4.18 -19.23
C THR A 162 36.40 -5.22 -18.12
N ASN A 163 35.23 -5.63 -17.62
CA ASN A 163 35.12 -6.74 -16.65
C ASN A 163 36.09 -6.60 -15.45
N SER A 164 36.22 -5.38 -14.95
CA SER A 164 37.19 -5.00 -13.92
C SER A 164 36.49 -4.31 -12.74
N VAL A 165 37.18 -4.21 -11.61
CA VAL A 165 36.57 -3.85 -10.33
C VAL A 165 37.39 -2.80 -9.59
N ILE A 166 36.70 -1.79 -9.08
CA ILE A 166 37.20 -0.80 -8.13
C ILE A 166 36.38 -0.93 -6.85
N ASP A 167 37.00 -1.39 -5.78
CA ASP A 167 36.32 -1.74 -4.52
C ASP A 167 36.96 -1.11 -3.29
N SER A 168 36.15 -0.49 -2.45
CA SER A 168 36.57 -0.02 -1.13
C SER A 168 37.76 0.96 -1.19
N CYS A 169 37.91 1.69 -2.30
CA CYS A 169 38.92 2.72 -2.46
C CYS A 169 38.40 4.07 -1.95
N THR A 170 39.30 4.88 -1.39
CA THR A 170 39.02 6.25 -0.95
C THR A 170 39.81 7.22 -1.82
N VAL A 171 39.13 8.14 -2.50
CA VAL A 171 39.73 9.27 -3.21
C VAL A 171 39.49 10.51 -2.36
N THR A 172 40.55 11.08 -1.77
CA THR A 172 40.40 12.22 -0.85
C THR A 172 40.16 13.53 -1.61
N THR A 173 40.89 13.80 -2.68
CA THR A 173 40.67 14.97 -3.53
C THR A 173 41.19 14.71 -4.94
N ALA A 174 40.32 14.67 -5.95
CA ALA A 174 40.74 14.62 -7.35
C ALA A 174 40.60 15.99 -8.03
N TYR A 175 41.47 16.31 -8.98
CA TYR A 175 41.34 17.55 -9.74
C TYR A 175 40.11 17.51 -10.66
N ALA A 176 39.99 16.45 -11.45
CA ALA A 176 38.87 16.18 -12.35
C ALA A 176 37.91 15.17 -11.69
N ASN A 177 37.51 14.09 -12.36
CA ASN A 177 36.68 13.04 -11.74
C ASN A 177 37.36 12.29 -10.59
N GLY A 178 36.58 11.88 -9.58
CA GLY A 178 37.05 10.98 -8.53
C GLY A 178 37.34 9.59 -9.09
N ILE A 179 36.35 8.99 -9.75
CA ILE A 179 36.50 7.74 -10.52
C ILE A 179 35.95 7.99 -11.94
N TYR A 180 36.66 7.50 -12.96
CA TYR A 180 36.26 7.69 -14.35
C TYR A 180 36.36 6.39 -15.15
N LEU A 181 35.23 5.99 -15.74
CA LEU A 181 35.15 4.90 -16.69
C LEU A 181 34.89 5.50 -18.07
N GLU A 182 35.81 5.30 -19.01
CA GLU A 182 35.70 5.94 -20.32
C GLU A 182 36.13 5.02 -21.47
N ASN A 183 35.70 5.39 -22.68
CA ASN A 183 36.18 4.83 -23.94
C ASN A 183 36.01 3.30 -24.00
N ASN A 184 34.76 2.84 -24.04
CA ASN A 184 34.40 1.41 -24.13
C ASN A 184 34.85 0.60 -22.89
N SER A 185 34.81 1.21 -21.71
CA SER A 185 35.13 0.55 -20.45
C SER A 185 33.91 -0.21 -19.90
N HIS A 186 33.50 -1.24 -20.64
CA HIS A 186 32.26 -1.97 -20.40
C HIS A 186 32.30 -2.93 -19.20
N ASN A 187 31.14 -3.15 -18.58
CA ASN A 187 30.92 -4.21 -17.58
C ASN A 187 31.83 -4.11 -16.35
N ASN A 188 32.21 -2.89 -15.95
CA ASN A 188 33.02 -2.67 -14.74
C ASN A 188 32.16 -2.47 -13.50
N ILE A 189 32.73 -2.82 -12.35
CA ILE A 189 32.09 -2.65 -11.05
C ILE A 189 32.86 -1.59 -10.25
N VAL A 190 32.13 -0.60 -9.73
CA VAL A 190 32.65 0.42 -8.83
C VAL A 190 31.81 0.37 -7.57
N MET A 191 32.36 -0.16 -6.48
CA MET A 191 31.58 -0.38 -5.27
C MET A 191 32.30 -0.03 -3.97
N ASN A 192 31.51 0.35 -2.97
CA ASN A 192 31.98 0.70 -1.62
C ASN A 192 33.08 1.79 -1.59
N ASN A 193 33.24 2.55 -2.67
CA ASN A 193 34.27 3.58 -2.73
C ASN A 193 33.80 4.85 -2.02
N THR A 194 34.75 5.63 -1.50
CA THR A 194 34.50 6.95 -0.93
C THR A 194 35.19 8.01 -1.76
N ILE A 195 34.45 8.96 -2.33
CA ILE A 195 34.98 10.12 -3.03
C ILE A 195 34.66 11.35 -2.16
N GLN A 196 35.71 11.93 -1.57
CA GLN A 196 35.51 13.01 -0.60
C GLN A 196 35.33 14.37 -1.28
N ASN A 197 36.13 14.66 -2.31
CA ASN A 197 36.07 15.92 -3.04
C ASN A 197 36.60 15.79 -4.48
N THR A 198 36.04 16.58 -5.39
CA THR A 198 36.58 16.83 -6.73
C THR A 198 36.59 18.32 -7.02
N LEU A 199 37.59 18.81 -7.78
CA LEU A 199 37.81 20.26 -7.94
C LEU A 199 37.16 20.86 -9.19
N THR A 200 36.97 20.08 -10.26
CA THR A 200 36.49 20.62 -11.55
C THR A 200 35.38 19.81 -12.22
N GLN A 201 35.18 18.54 -11.83
CA GLN A 201 34.23 17.63 -12.50
C GLN A 201 33.46 16.77 -11.48
N HIS A 202 33.12 15.54 -11.86
CA HIS A 202 32.11 14.72 -11.21
C HIS A 202 32.70 13.81 -10.12
N GLY A 203 31.90 13.35 -9.17
CA GLY A 203 32.34 12.32 -8.23
C GLY A 203 32.73 11.02 -8.96
N ILE A 204 31.79 10.48 -9.74
CA ILE A 204 32.01 9.32 -10.63
C ILE A 204 31.49 9.66 -12.03
N GLY A 205 32.33 9.50 -13.05
CA GLY A 205 31.94 9.63 -14.46
C GLY A 205 31.94 8.29 -15.17
N VAL A 206 30.88 8.01 -15.94
CA VAL A 206 30.80 6.88 -16.87
C VAL A 206 30.49 7.44 -18.25
N GLN A 207 31.42 7.27 -19.18
CA GLN A 207 31.33 7.82 -20.52
C GLN A 207 31.61 6.77 -21.59
N ASP A 208 30.73 6.69 -22.59
CA ASP A 208 30.84 5.76 -23.71
C ASP A 208 31.13 4.32 -23.23
N SER A 209 30.49 3.92 -22.12
CA SER A 209 30.82 2.72 -21.34
C SER A 209 29.56 2.07 -20.77
N ASP A 210 29.06 1.06 -21.47
CA ASP A 210 27.87 0.29 -21.07
C ASP A 210 28.11 -0.71 -19.92
N GLY A 211 27.03 -1.07 -19.22
CA GLY A 211 27.03 -2.17 -18.25
C GLY A 211 27.76 -1.89 -16.95
N ALA A 212 28.06 -0.63 -16.62
CA ALA A 212 28.72 -0.27 -15.38
C ALA A 212 27.84 -0.57 -14.15
N GLN A 213 28.42 -1.06 -13.06
CA GLN A 213 27.73 -1.30 -11.79
C GLN A 213 28.30 -0.39 -10.70
N LEU A 214 27.60 0.69 -10.37
CA LEU A 214 27.99 1.65 -9.32
C LEU A 214 27.19 1.36 -8.05
N ILE A 215 27.78 0.65 -7.09
CA ILE A 215 27.04 0.08 -5.95
C ILE A 215 27.60 0.53 -4.60
N GLY A 216 26.78 1.16 -3.75
CA GLY A 216 27.17 1.42 -2.37
C GLY A 216 28.30 2.44 -2.19
N ASN A 217 28.61 3.25 -3.20
CA ASN A 217 29.63 4.29 -3.11
C ASN A 217 29.13 5.48 -2.30
N THR A 218 30.06 6.19 -1.66
CA THR A 218 29.78 7.42 -0.92
C THR A 218 30.52 8.58 -1.58
N ILE A 219 29.79 9.62 -1.96
CA ILE A 219 30.32 10.88 -2.50
C ILE A 219 29.92 11.98 -1.53
N THR A 220 30.90 12.72 -0.99
CA THR A 220 30.65 13.82 -0.05
C THR A 220 30.99 15.20 -0.59
N GLY A 221 31.55 15.26 -1.80
CA GLY A 221 31.92 16.50 -2.46
C GLY A 221 32.22 16.27 -3.93
N ALA A 222 31.59 17.06 -4.79
CA ALA A 222 31.90 17.11 -6.21
C ALA A 222 31.71 18.53 -6.77
N ALA A 223 32.67 19.03 -7.55
CA ALA A 223 32.57 20.37 -8.14
C ALA A 223 31.50 20.48 -9.25
N PHE A 224 31.06 19.36 -9.81
CA PHE A 224 29.96 19.31 -10.77
C PHE A 224 28.92 18.29 -10.29
N ASP A 225 28.70 17.20 -11.04
CA ASP A 225 27.71 16.19 -10.66
C ASP A 225 28.26 15.19 -9.65
N GLY A 226 27.39 14.60 -8.83
CA GLY A 226 27.75 13.42 -8.04
C GLY A 226 28.14 12.26 -8.96
N ILE A 227 27.21 11.83 -9.82
CA ILE A 227 27.44 10.80 -10.83
C ILE A 227 26.96 11.29 -12.19
N ILE A 228 27.78 11.16 -13.23
CA ILE A 228 27.35 11.38 -14.62
C ILE A 228 27.44 10.09 -15.43
N MET A 229 26.42 9.88 -16.26
CA MET A 229 26.31 8.82 -17.25
C MET A 229 26.11 9.46 -18.63
N LEU A 230 27.13 9.37 -19.47
CA LEU A 230 27.16 9.95 -20.80
C LEU A 230 27.33 8.85 -21.86
N ASN A 231 26.41 8.78 -22.82
CA ASN A 231 26.35 7.75 -23.87
C ASN A 231 26.57 6.33 -23.32
N SER A 232 25.94 6.04 -22.18
CA SER A 232 26.21 4.82 -21.42
C SER A 232 24.89 4.15 -21.08
N SER A 233 24.77 2.89 -21.47
CA SER A 233 23.53 2.12 -21.42
C SER A 233 23.68 0.86 -20.58
N TYR A 234 22.56 0.24 -20.22
CA TYR A 234 22.52 -1.04 -19.48
C TYR A 234 23.26 -1.05 -18.14
N SER A 235 23.53 0.12 -17.56
CA SER A 235 24.26 0.26 -16.30
C SER A 235 23.31 0.24 -15.10
N ARG A 236 23.88 -0.05 -13.94
CA ARG A 236 23.17 -0.10 -12.65
C ARG A 236 23.82 0.83 -11.66
N VAL A 237 23.06 1.79 -11.13
CA VAL A 237 23.51 2.74 -10.10
C VAL A 237 22.63 2.57 -8.89
N GLU A 238 23.16 1.97 -7.83
CA GLU A 238 22.32 1.55 -6.71
C GLU A 238 22.95 1.70 -5.32
N ARG A 239 22.13 2.14 -4.36
CA ARG A 239 22.51 2.31 -2.94
C ARG A 239 23.71 3.25 -2.72
N ASN A 240 23.96 4.18 -3.64
CA ASN A 240 24.98 5.19 -3.44
C ASN A 240 24.46 6.30 -2.52
N ASN A 241 25.36 6.85 -1.69
CA ASN A 241 25.10 8.02 -0.86
C ASN A 241 25.83 9.21 -1.45
N ILE A 242 25.10 10.20 -1.95
CA ILE A 242 25.62 11.28 -2.79
C ILE A 242 25.25 12.61 -2.16
N SER A 243 26.24 13.38 -1.78
CA SER A 243 26.08 14.68 -1.13
C SER A 243 27.24 15.62 -1.47
N GLY A 244 27.05 16.91 -1.22
CA GLY A 244 28.09 17.93 -1.43
C GLY A 244 28.47 18.20 -2.90
N PHE A 245 27.68 17.71 -3.86
CA PHE A 245 27.79 18.09 -5.27
C PHE A 245 27.27 19.51 -5.51
N LEU A 246 27.83 20.19 -6.51
CA LEU A 246 27.50 21.59 -6.81
C LEU A 246 26.37 21.75 -7.84
N VAL A 247 26.32 20.86 -8.83
CA VAL A 247 25.34 20.93 -9.94
C VAL A 247 24.29 19.86 -9.73
N ASP A 248 24.42 18.67 -10.32
CA ASP A 248 23.39 17.63 -10.23
C ASP A 248 23.81 16.43 -9.37
N GLY A 249 22.84 15.70 -8.82
CA GLY A 249 23.13 14.50 -8.03
C GLY A 249 23.53 13.33 -8.92
N ILE A 250 22.60 12.91 -9.79
CA ILE A 250 22.83 11.91 -10.84
C ILE A 250 22.30 12.43 -12.17
N THR A 251 23.15 12.48 -13.18
CA THR A 251 22.80 12.91 -14.54
C THR A 251 22.95 11.77 -15.52
N LEU A 252 21.88 11.48 -16.27
CA LEU A 252 21.89 10.62 -17.45
C LEU A 252 21.69 11.53 -18.64
N THR A 253 22.61 11.51 -19.59
CA THR A 253 22.49 12.33 -20.78
C THR A 253 23.05 11.61 -21.99
N ALA A 254 22.38 11.74 -23.14
CA ALA A 254 22.91 11.27 -24.41
C ALA A 254 23.40 12.46 -25.23
N ASN A 255 24.50 12.25 -25.96
CA ASN A 255 25.03 13.16 -26.95
C ASN A 255 24.91 12.52 -28.35
N PRO A 256 25.18 13.25 -29.44
CA PRO A 256 25.12 12.70 -30.80
C PRO A 256 25.95 11.43 -31.03
N ASN A 257 26.89 11.12 -30.14
CA ASN A 257 27.82 9.99 -30.25
C ASN A 257 27.26 8.67 -29.70
N GLY A 258 26.16 8.65 -28.95
CA GLY A 258 25.60 7.39 -28.44
C GLY A 258 24.42 7.57 -27.48
N PRO A 259 23.59 6.53 -27.27
CA PRO A 259 22.42 6.60 -26.41
C PRO A 259 22.77 6.41 -24.92
N THR A 260 21.94 6.97 -24.03
CA THR A 260 21.96 6.69 -22.58
C THR A 260 20.64 6.06 -22.18
N THR A 261 20.56 4.74 -22.30
CA THR A 261 19.28 4.02 -22.26
C THR A 261 19.34 2.72 -21.45
N HIS A 262 18.19 2.22 -21.01
CA HIS A 262 18.07 0.94 -20.29
C HIS A 262 18.91 0.88 -18.99
N ASN A 263 19.19 2.02 -18.37
CA ASN A 263 19.88 2.08 -17.09
C ASN A 263 18.90 1.90 -15.92
N TYR A 264 19.39 1.30 -14.84
CA TYR A 264 18.64 1.06 -13.61
C TYR A 264 19.23 1.89 -12.47
N ILE A 265 18.52 2.95 -12.06
CA ILE A 265 18.93 3.89 -11.03
C ILE A 265 18.04 3.69 -9.80
N ALA A 266 18.56 3.07 -8.75
CA ALA A 266 17.71 2.63 -7.65
C ALA A 266 18.28 2.83 -6.25
N ARG A 267 17.42 3.21 -5.31
CA ARG A 267 17.75 3.24 -3.88
C ARG A 267 18.98 4.11 -3.53
N ASN A 268 19.30 5.09 -4.37
CA ASN A 268 20.34 6.06 -4.07
C ASN A 268 19.77 7.11 -3.09
N THR A 269 20.62 7.62 -2.22
CA THR A 269 20.32 8.76 -1.35
C THR A 269 21.10 9.95 -1.87
N ILE A 270 20.39 10.96 -2.36
CA ILE A 270 20.95 12.16 -3.00
C ILE A 270 20.49 13.37 -2.21
N VAL A 271 21.46 14.03 -1.57
CA VAL A 271 21.24 15.17 -0.67
C VAL A 271 22.04 16.36 -1.17
N SER A 272 21.35 17.32 -1.76
CA SER A 272 21.93 18.59 -2.19
C SER A 272 21.83 19.62 -1.07
N THR A 273 22.79 20.54 -1.03
CA THR A 273 22.72 21.77 -0.22
C THR A 273 22.34 22.98 -1.07
N GLY A 274 22.03 22.79 -2.35
CA GLY A 274 21.77 23.84 -3.33
C GLY A 274 20.67 24.80 -2.93
N ARG A 275 19.53 24.27 -2.47
CA ARG A 275 18.38 25.08 -2.02
C ARG A 275 18.74 25.97 -0.83
N VAL A 276 19.33 25.38 0.21
CA VAL A 276 19.67 26.12 1.44
C VAL A 276 20.77 27.15 1.18
N ALA A 277 21.66 26.86 0.23
CA ALA A 277 22.69 27.79 -0.24
C ALA A 277 22.16 28.85 -1.21
N GLY A 278 20.88 28.82 -1.62
CA GLY A 278 20.30 29.78 -2.54
C GLY A 278 20.86 29.72 -3.97
N ARG A 279 21.36 28.57 -4.42
CA ARG A 279 21.82 28.38 -5.81
C ARG A 279 20.63 28.44 -6.76
N SER A 280 20.87 28.87 -8.00
CA SER A 280 19.86 28.85 -9.08
C SER A 280 19.76 27.50 -9.77
N ASP A 281 20.88 26.75 -9.80
CA ASP A 281 21.03 25.57 -10.63
C ASP A 281 21.25 24.31 -9.77
N GLY A 282 20.75 23.18 -10.28
CA GLY A 282 21.06 21.86 -9.74
C GLY A 282 19.83 21.00 -9.44
N VAL A 283 19.78 19.85 -10.10
CA VAL A 283 18.73 18.84 -10.03
C VAL A 283 19.19 17.65 -9.18
N GLY A 284 18.27 17.02 -8.44
CA GLY A 284 18.62 15.80 -7.71
C GLY A 284 18.99 14.64 -8.64
N LEU A 285 18.08 14.30 -9.56
CA LEU A 285 18.29 13.30 -10.61
C LEU A 285 17.75 13.81 -11.95
N TRP A 286 18.60 13.86 -12.96
CA TRP A 286 18.25 14.40 -14.27
C TRP A 286 18.41 13.36 -15.38
N LEU A 287 17.29 12.99 -16.02
CA LEU A 287 17.28 12.29 -17.30
C LEU A 287 17.20 13.35 -18.41
N ASN A 288 18.23 13.47 -19.22
CA ASN A 288 18.36 14.53 -20.22
C ASN A 288 18.63 13.99 -21.63
N SER A 289 18.27 14.78 -22.64
CA SER A 289 18.67 14.60 -24.04
C SER A 289 18.49 13.18 -24.60
N GLY A 290 17.26 12.68 -24.67
CA GLY A 290 17.00 11.35 -25.26
C GLY A 290 17.46 10.18 -24.38
N SER A 291 17.57 10.39 -23.07
CA SER A 291 17.81 9.34 -22.09
C SER A 291 16.55 8.47 -21.91
N ASN A 292 16.31 7.59 -22.86
CA ASN A 292 15.08 6.81 -22.97
C ASN A 292 15.14 5.46 -22.28
N HIS A 293 13.99 4.85 -21.98
CA HIS A 293 13.87 3.47 -21.48
C HIS A 293 14.63 3.19 -20.17
N ASN A 294 14.90 4.22 -19.36
CA ASN A 294 15.56 4.08 -18.06
C ASN A 294 14.53 3.77 -16.95
N VAL A 295 14.99 3.09 -15.91
CA VAL A 295 14.20 2.77 -14.71
C VAL A 295 14.78 3.51 -13.52
N VAL A 296 13.96 4.32 -12.86
CA VAL A 296 14.33 5.11 -11.68
C VAL A 296 13.43 4.71 -10.52
N ILE A 297 13.95 3.96 -9.56
CA ILE A 297 13.13 3.32 -8.52
C ILE A 297 13.64 3.50 -7.08
N GLY A 298 12.77 3.99 -6.20
CA GLY A 298 13.04 4.00 -4.76
C GLY A 298 14.20 4.90 -4.32
N ASN A 299 14.58 5.90 -5.12
CA ASN A 299 15.63 6.87 -4.75
C ASN A 299 15.08 7.91 -3.77
N LYS A 300 15.94 8.44 -2.90
CA LYS A 300 15.63 9.53 -1.97
C LYS A 300 16.36 10.79 -2.42
N LEU A 301 15.63 11.83 -2.79
CA LEU A 301 16.12 13.06 -3.41
C LEU A 301 15.70 14.28 -2.56
N SER A 302 16.65 15.08 -2.10
CA SER A 302 16.32 16.27 -1.31
C SER A 302 17.33 17.42 -1.39
N GLY A 303 16.83 18.62 -1.13
CA GLY A 303 17.65 19.83 -0.96
C GLY A 303 18.15 20.45 -2.26
N SER A 304 17.73 19.95 -3.42
CA SER A 304 18.14 20.46 -4.72
C SER A 304 17.63 21.89 -4.94
N ALA A 305 18.45 22.73 -5.56
CA ALA A 305 18.11 24.12 -5.86
C ALA A 305 16.92 24.21 -6.82
N GLU A 306 16.89 23.33 -7.82
CA GLU A 306 15.79 23.22 -8.77
C GLU A 306 14.81 22.11 -8.37
N THR A 307 14.50 21.20 -9.30
CA THR A 307 13.61 20.07 -9.09
C THR A 307 14.37 18.89 -8.48
N GLY A 308 13.65 18.05 -7.72
CA GLY A 308 14.23 16.83 -7.20
C GLY A 308 14.51 15.81 -8.30
N LEU A 309 13.58 15.64 -9.24
CA LEU A 309 13.73 14.75 -10.40
C LEU A 309 13.26 15.44 -11.69
N ALA A 310 14.06 15.34 -12.75
CA ALA A 310 13.73 15.87 -14.07
C ALA A 310 13.79 14.78 -15.15
N ILE A 311 12.77 14.74 -16.01
CA ILE A 311 12.71 13.97 -17.25
C ILE A 311 12.63 14.97 -18.39
N PHE A 312 13.76 15.22 -19.03
CA PHE A 312 13.93 16.28 -20.00
C PHE A 312 14.22 15.70 -21.38
N ALA A 313 13.37 16.05 -22.36
CA ALA A 313 13.47 15.54 -23.73
C ALA A 313 13.73 14.02 -23.81
N SER A 314 13.11 13.25 -22.91
CA SER A 314 13.37 11.82 -22.69
C SER A 314 12.05 11.05 -22.56
N SER A 315 12.01 9.84 -23.10
CA SER A 315 10.79 9.07 -23.36
C SER A 315 10.89 7.64 -22.83
N TYR A 316 9.74 6.99 -22.65
CA TYR A 316 9.66 5.58 -22.25
C TYR A 316 10.32 5.24 -20.90
N ASN A 317 10.47 6.22 -20.00
CA ASN A 317 11.08 5.99 -18.70
C ASN A 317 10.03 5.55 -17.66
N LEU A 318 10.46 4.69 -16.74
CA LEU A 318 9.67 4.26 -15.59
C LEU A 318 10.22 4.90 -14.30
N ILE A 319 9.42 5.76 -13.67
CA ILE A 319 9.75 6.45 -12.42
C ILE A 319 8.84 5.91 -11.32
N GLU A 320 9.35 4.99 -10.49
CA GLU A 320 8.56 4.23 -9.52
C GLU A 320 9.04 4.45 -8.07
N GLY A 321 8.14 4.78 -7.13
CA GLY A 321 8.46 4.63 -5.71
C GLY A 321 9.53 5.57 -5.14
N ASN A 322 9.91 6.65 -5.83
CA ASN A 322 10.94 7.58 -5.35
C ASN A 322 10.39 8.52 -4.28
N GLU A 323 11.23 8.92 -3.32
CA GLU A 323 10.96 9.91 -2.29
C GLU A 323 11.64 11.23 -2.65
N VAL A 324 10.85 12.25 -3.00
CA VAL A 324 11.32 13.53 -3.55
C VAL A 324 10.80 14.69 -2.71
N PHE A 325 11.67 15.33 -1.95
CA PHE A 325 11.22 16.31 -0.97
C PHE A 325 12.19 17.43 -0.72
N ASP A 326 11.69 18.54 -0.19
CA ASP A 326 12.55 19.63 0.24
C ASP A 326 13.44 20.20 -0.89
N ASN A 327 12.91 20.31 -2.12
CA ASN A 327 13.61 20.93 -3.25
C ASN A 327 13.08 22.35 -3.54
N GLY A 328 13.86 23.16 -4.25
CA GLY A 328 13.60 24.58 -4.45
C GLY A 328 12.53 24.88 -5.49
N GLN A 329 12.65 24.33 -6.69
CA GLN A 329 11.73 24.61 -7.81
C GLN A 329 10.63 23.56 -8.01
N GLY A 330 10.71 22.33 -7.50
CA GLY A 330 9.66 21.34 -7.73
C GLY A 330 9.98 19.91 -7.34
N GLY A 331 9.00 19.02 -7.50
CA GLY A 331 9.14 17.59 -7.25
C GLY A 331 9.66 16.81 -8.45
N ILE A 332 8.75 16.37 -9.32
CA ILE A 332 9.05 15.59 -10.53
C ILE A 332 8.58 16.35 -11.77
N PHE A 333 9.51 16.70 -12.66
CA PHE A 333 9.21 17.42 -13.90
C PHE A 333 9.36 16.51 -15.11
N VAL A 334 8.36 16.50 -15.99
CA VAL A 334 8.47 16.01 -17.37
C VAL A 334 8.41 17.25 -18.26
N TRP A 335 9.48 17.51 -18.99
CA TRP A 335 9.60 18.78 -19.71
C TRP A 335 10.32 18.64 -21.06
N ASN A 336 9.77 19.29 -22.07
CA ASN A 336 10.48 19.73 -23.27
C ASN A 336 10.80 21.24 -23.20
N ALA A 337 12.04 21.65 -22.90
CA ALA A 337 12.45 23.05 -23.13
C ALA A 337 13.42 23.15 -24.32
N PRO A 338 13.09 23.96 -25.34
CA PRO A 338 14.02 24.28 -26.41
C PRO A 338 15.22 25.07 -25.85
N GLY A 339 16.44 24.77 -26.32
CA GLY A 339 17.59 25.68 -26.19
C GLY A 339 18.60 25.39 -25.07
N LEU A 340 18.51 24.26 -24.35
CA LEU A 340 19.62 23.82 -23.49
C LEU A 340 20.76 23.20 -24.32
N PRO A 341 22.04 23.33 -23.91
CA PRO A 341 23.15 22.66 -24.59
C PRO A 341 22.93 21.14 -24.65
N TYR A 342 23.28 20.52 -25.78
CA TYR A 342 23.13 19.09 -26.08
C TYR A 342 21.68 18.57 -26.29
N THR A 343 20.70 19.43 -26.53
CA THR A 343 19.30 18.99 -26.71
C THR A 343 18.99 18.46 -28.12
N VAL A 344 18.50 17.22 -28.17
CA VAL A 344 17.49 16.82 -29.15
C VAL A 344 16.15 17.42 -28.70
N THR A 345 15.50 18.23 -29.53
CA THR A 345 14.21 18.87 -29.27
C THR A 345 13.02 17.90 -29.38
N ALA A 346 13.19 16.68 -28.88
CA ALA A 346 12.18 15.63 -28.97
C ALA A 346 11.13 15.78 -27.86
N THR A 347 9.85 15.78 -28.24
CA THR A 347 8.72 15.71 -27.32
C THR A 347 8.81 14.44 -26.46
N PRO A 348 8.90 14.54 -25.12
CA PRO A 348 8.82 13.40 -24.22
C PRO A 348 7.52 12.61 -24.41
N VAL A 349 7.61 11.30 -24.57
CA VAL A 349 6.44 10.42 -24.70
C VAL A 349 6.50 9.17 -23.84
N TYR A 350 5.35 8.65 -23.44
CA TYR A 350 5.21 7.34 -22.78
C TYR A 350 6.03 7.19 -21.49
N ASN A 351 6.25 8.28 -20.75
CA ASN A 351 6.82 8.21 -19.41
C ASN A 351 5.75 7.79 -18.40
N VAL A 352 6.12 6.90 -17.47
CA VAL A 352 5.26 6.42 -16.39
C VAL A 352 5.82 6.91 -15.06
N ILE A 353 5.08 7.79 -14.38
CA ILE A 353 5.40 8.31 -13.05
C ILE A 353 4.42 7.70 -12.06
N THR A 354 4.86 6.69 -11.30
CA THR A 354 3.96 5.92 -10.45
C THR A 354 4.46 5.64 -9.04
N GLY A 355 3.57 5.69 -8.04
CA GLY A 355 3.92 5.30 -6.67
C GLY A 355 4.95 6.21 -5.97
N ASN A 356 5.25 7.40 -6.49
CA ASN A 356 6.25 8.29 -5.91
C ASN A 356 5.69 9.07 -4.72
N LEU A 357 6.55 9.39 -3.75
CA LEU A 357 6.27 10.20 -2.59
C LEU A 357 6.92 11.57 -2.75
N ILE A 358 6.13 12.63 -2.85
CA ILE A 358 6.60 13.96 -3.25
C ILE A 358 6.05 15.01 -2.27
N TYR A 359 6.89 15.70 -1.52
CA TYR A 359 6.40 16.59 -0.46
C TYR A 359 7.34 17.73 -0.08
N ASN A 360 6.80 18.80 0.53
CA ASN A 360 7.58 19.92 1.07
C ASN A 360 8.51 20.62 0.04
N ASN A 361 8.20 20.55 -1.25
CA ASN A 361 8.93 21.33 -2.26
C ASN A 361 8.48 22.79 -2.20
N TYR A 362 9.38 23.73 -2.46
CA TYR A 362 9.20 25.15 -2.13
C TYR A 362 8.39 25.92 -3.17
N ALA A 363 8.43 25.48 -4.42
CA ALA A 363 7.67 26.03 -5.52
C ALA A 363 7.15 24.88 -6.38
N ASN A 364 6.14 25.21 -7.19
CA ASN A 364 5.55 24.33 -8.20
C ASN A 364 4.88 23.05 -7.67
N ALA A 365 4.14 22.40 -8.55
CA ALA A 365 3.42 21.18 -8.21
C ALA A 365 4.37 20.01 -7.88
N PRO A 366 3.92 19.04 -7.05
CA PRO A 366 4.59 17.76 -6.88
C PRO A 366 4.96 17.10 -8.21
N VAL A 367 4.07 17.14 -9.21
CA VAL A 367 4.33 16.65 -10.56
C VAL A 367 3.97 17.72 -11.58
N ILE A 368 4.84 17.93 -12.56
CA ILE A 368 4.60 18.79 -13.72
C ILE A 368 4.79 17.99 -15.00
N VAL A 369 3.84 18.10 -15.92
CA VAL A 369 3.91 17.54 -17.27
C VAL A 369 3.80 18.68 -18.27
N ARG A 370 4.92 19.02 -18.92
CA ARG A 370 5.02 20.16 -19.84
C ARG A 370 5.63 19.77 -21.17
N GLY A 371 4.92 20.05 -22.27
CA GLY A 371 5.43 19.75 -23.61
C GLY A 371 5.62 18.25 -23.89
N ALA A 372 4.83 17.38 -23.25
CA ALA A 372 4.94 15.93 -23.34
C ALA A 372 3.66 15.30 -23.94
N SER A 373 3.71 14.02 -24.32
CA SER A 373 2.51 13.31 -24.78
C SER A 373 2.44 11.87 -24.25
N ASN A 374 1.23 11.31 -24.11
CA ASN A 374 1.01 9.94 -23.63
C ASN A 374 1.70 9.65 -22.27
N THR A 375 1.69 10.61 -21.35
CA THR A 375 2.33 10.48 -20.03
C THR A 375 1.34 9.95 -19.00
N GLU A 376 1.74 8.95 -18.23
CA GLU A 376 0.96 8.42 -17.10
C GLU A 376 1.49 8.96 -15.77
N VAL A 377 0.60 9.53 -14.96
CA VAL A 377 0.86 9.93 -13.58
C VAL A 377 -0.10 9.18 -12.66
N SER A 378 0.36 8.11 -12.02
CA SER A 378 -0.52 7.19 -11.30
C SER A 378 -0.09 6.86 -9.87
N ASN A 379 -1.02 6.70 -8.94
CA ASN A 379 -0.74 6.19 -7.58
C ASN A 379 0.35 6.97 -6.79
N ASN A 380 0.65 8.23 -7.13
CA ASN A 380 1.63 9.04 -6.41
C ASN A 380 1.00 9.70 -5.18
N PHE A 381 1.83 10.03 -4.19
CA PHE A 381 1.45 10.85 -3.05
C PHE A 381 2.16 12.21 -3.15
N GLY A 382 1.41 13.26 -3.46
CA GLY A 382 1.88 14.65 -3.48
C GLY A 382 1.39 15.42 -2.26
N GLN A 383 2.28 16.12 -1.55
CA GLN A 383 1.91 17.06 -0.48
C GLN A 383 2.48 18.45 -0.75
N GLY A 384 1.59 19.43 -0.88
CA GLY A 384 1.97 20.85 -0.98
C GLY A 384 2.61 21.35 0.32
N ARG A 385 3.25 22.52 0.27
CA ARG A 385 3.83 23.14 1.46
C ARG A 385 2.80 24.12 2.01
N SER A 386 2.21 23.81 3.17
CA SER A 386 1.26 24.66 3.88
C SER A 386 1.88 26.00 4.33
N THR A 387 2.14 26.91 3.39
CA THR A 387 2.75 28.22 3.63
C THR A 387 1.74 29.35 3.70
N GLY A 388 0.44 29.06 3.44
CA GLY A 388 -0.62 30.07 3.46
C GLY A 388 -0.47 31.16 2.40
N ASN A 389 0.44 31.00 1.44
CA ASN A 389 0.76 32.01 0.45
C ASN A 389 0.05 31.67 -0.87
N ASN A 390 -0.76 32.59 -1.39
CA ASN A 390 -1.67 32.39 -2.53
C ASN A 390 -0.92 32.41 -3.89
N SER A 391 0.01 31.47 -4.12
CA SER A 391 0.78 31.38 -5.36
C SER A 391 0.17 30.33 -6.32
N THR A 392 0.01 30.70 -7.58
CA THR A 392 -0.45 29.81 -8.67
C THR A 392 0.47 28.61 -8.95
N THR A 393 1.60 28.50 -8.25
CA THR A 393 2.58 27.43 -8.42
C THR A 393 2.30 26.21 -7.53
N ASP A 394 1.54 26.33 -6.43
CA ASP A 394 1.33 25.21 -5.49
C ASP A 394 0.09 24.36 -5.86
N ALA A 395 0.12 23.75 -7.05
CA ALA A 395 -0.91 22.81 -7.51
C ALA A 395 -0.57 21.36 -7.13
N GLY A 396 -1.55 20.46 -6.99
CA GLY A 396 -1.28 19.03 -6.82
C GLY A 396 -0.63 18.41 -8.07
N ILE A 397 -1.10 18.83 -9.25
CA ILE A 397 -0.57 18.43 -10.56
C ILE A 397 -0.64 19.62 -11.52
N THR A 398 0.37 19.78 -12.38
CA THR A 398 0.33 20.74 -13.49
C THR A 398 0.47 20.04 -14.84
N VAL A 399 -0.38 20.40 -15.81
CA VAL A 399 -0.27 19.91 -17.20
C VAL A 399 -0.34 21.09 -18.16
N GLN A 400 0.69 21.26 -18.99
CA GLN A 400 0.84 22.37 -19.92
C GLN A 400 1.38 21.89 -21.27
N THR A 401 0.86 22.42 -22.38
CA THR A 401 1.36 22.15 -23.74
C THR A 401 1.50 20.65 -24.06
N SER A 402 0.68 19.81 -23.42
CA SER A 402 0.83 18.35 -23.41
C SER A 402 -0.42 17.66 -23.94
N SER A 403 -0.30 16.43 -24.44
CA SER A 403 -1.43 15.66 -24.96
C SER A 403 -1.54 14.25 -24.37
N ASN A 404 -2.75 13.70 -24.28
CA ASN A 404 -2.99 12.32 -23.82
C ASN A 404 -2.38 12.01 -22.44
N THR A 405 -2.38 12.98 -21.52
CA THR A 405 -1.91 12.78 -20.14
C THR A 405 -2.99 12.08 -19.32
N ARG A 406 -2.64 11.01 -18.60
CA ARG A 406 -3.57 10.28 -17.72
C ARG A 406 -3.11 10.44 -16.27
N VAL A 407 -3.97 10.97 -15.42
CA VAL A 407 -3.70 11.25 -14.00
C VAL A 407 -4.70 10.49 -13.14
N PHE A 408 -4.29 9.41 -12.46
CA PHE A 408 -5.22 8.60 -11.69
C PHE A 408 -4.68 7.92 -10.44
N GLY A 409 -5.53 7.68 -9.45
CA GLY A 409 -5.14 6.99 -8.22
C GLY A 409 -4.18 7.78 -7.32
N ASN A 410 -3.87 9.04 -7.65
CA ASN A 410 -2.96 9.86 -6.88
C ASN A 410 -3.64 10.42 -5.63
N THR A 411 -2.84 10.75 -4.62
CA THR A 411 -3.27 11.49 -3.43
C THR A 411 -2.55 12.82 -3.41
N PHE A 412 -3.29 13.92 -3.49
CA PHE A 412 -2.80 15.28 -3.37
C PHE A 412 -3.35 15.89 -2.08
N LEU A 413 -2.45 16.16 -1.15
CA LEU A 413 -2.75 16.65 0.19
C LEU A 413 -2.21 18.07 0.36
N GLN A 414 -3.03 18.98 0.92
CA GLN A 414 -2.60 20.33 1.30
C GLN A 414 -1.98 21.14 0.15
N ALA A 415 -2.39 20.88 -1.09
CA ALA A 415 -2.04 21.76 -2.20
C ALA A 415 -2.96 22.98 -2.19
N GLN A 416 -2.43 24.13 -2.58
CA GLN A 416 -3.25 25.33 -2.73
C GLN A 416 -4.26 25.15 -3.86
N ILE A 417 -3.82 24.58 -4.99
CA ILE A 417 -4.64 24.25 -6.15
C ILE A 417 -4.73 22.73 -6.31
N GLY A 418 -5.92 22.19 -6.59
CA GLY A 418 -6.09 20.75 -6.84
C GLY A 418 -5.31 20.27 -8.07
N ALA A 419 -5.74 20.70 -9.27
CA ALA A 419 -5.11 20.33 -10.53
C ALA A 419 -5.08 21.52 -11.50
N TYR A 420 -3.88 21.96 -11.90
CA TYR A 420 -3.70 23.08 -12.81
C TYR A 420 -3.45 22.59 -14.24
N ILE A 421 -4.49 22.65 -15.07
CA ILE A 421 -4.41 22.27 -16.49
C ILE A 421 -4.48 23.56 -17.30
N TYR A 422 -3.52 23.76 -18.23
CA TYR A 422 -3.52 24.92 -19.12
C TYR A 422 -4.39 24.67 -20.35
N ALA A 423 -4.90 25.75 -20.95
CA ALA A 423 -5.76 25.72 -22.14
C ALA A 423 -5.10 25.13 -23.40
N ASP A 424 -3.76 25.00 -23.41
CA ASP A 424 -2.99 24.39 -24.50
C ASP A 424 -2.79 22.87 -24.33
N ALA A 425 -3.24 22.28 -23.21
CA ALA A 425 -3.23 20.85 -23.01
C ALA A 425 -4.41 20.18 -23.73
N THR A 426 -4.24 18.95 -24.24
CA THR A 426 -5.32 18.22 -24.92
C THR A 426 -5.46 16.78 -24.43
N SER A 427 -6.68 16.22 -24.52
CA SER A 427 -6.96 14.81 -24.20
C SER A 427 -6.44 14.36 -22.82
N THR A 428 -6.52 15.24 -21.83
CA THR A 428 -6.07 14.95 -20.46
C THR A 428 -7.21 14.32 -19.67
N SER A 429 -6.94 13.22 -18.96
CA SER A 429 -7.94 12.53 -18.12
C SER A 429 -7.48 12.50 -16.66
N ILE A 430 -8.35 12.93 -15.75
CA ILE A 430 -8.06 13.07 -14.32
C ILE A 430 -9.16 12.37 -13.55
N PHE A 431 -8.90 11.20 -12.99
CA PHE A 431 -9.94 10.41 -12.33
C PHE A 431 -9.36 9.58 -11.20
N ARG A 432 -10.18 9.26 -10.21
CA ARG A 432 -9.82 8.47 -9.01
C ARG A 432 -8.66 9.03 -8.21
N ASN A 433 -8.48 10.35 -8.23
CA ASN A 433 -7.53 11.01 -7.37
C ASN A 433 -8.22 11.45 -6.07
N ARG A 434 -7.42 11.62 -5.01
CA ARG A 434 -7.84 12.25 -3.76
C ARG A 434 -7.28 13.66 -3.74
N PHE A 435 -8.16 14.67 -3.71
CA PHE A 435 -7.81 16.05 -3.47
C PHE A 435 -8.25 16.42 -2.05
N ILE A 436 -7.29 16.51 -1.13
CA ILE A 436 -7.56 16.64 0.31
C ILE A 436 -6.96 17.94 0.85
N SER A 437 -7.78 18.69 1.61
CA SER A 437 -7.43 19.98 2.22
C SER A 437 -6.91 20.98 1.19
N ILE A 438 -7.65 21.11 0.08
CA ILE A 438 -7.33 22.05 -1.01
C ILE A 438 -8.02 23.39 -0.76
N PHE A 439 -7.29 24.50 -0.96
CA PHE A 439 -7.82 25.85 -0.76
C PHE A 439 -8.67 26.33 -1.95
N ASP A 440 -8.16 26.18 -3.19
CA ASP A 440 -8.85 26.53 -4.44
C ASP A 440 -8.89 25.34 -5.41
N ASN A 441 -10.04 25.08 -6.04
CA ASN A 441 -10.21 23.95 -6.98
C ASN A 441 -9.86 24.28 -8.45
N TYR A 442 -8.94 25.23 -8.67
CA TYR A 442 -8.79 26.00 -9.92
C TYR A 442 -8.40 25.19 -11.17
N ALA A 443 -9.03 25.46 -12.33
CA ALA A 443 -8.75 24.87 -13.65
C ALA A 443 -8.71 25.94 -14.77
N LEU A 444 -7.73 25.93 -15.69
CA LEU A 444 -7.85 26.60 -17.00
C LEU A 444 -8.10 25.53 -18.08
N ALA A 445 -9.29 24.92 -17.99
CA ALA A 445 -9.65 23.77 -18.79
C ALA A 445 -9.86 24.13 -20.28
N PRO A 446 -9.12 23.51 -21.22
CA PRO A 446 -9.55 23.42 -22.60
C PRO A 446 -10.79 22.51 -22.70
N THR A 447 -11.55 22.59 -23.79
CA THR A 447 -12.73 21.75 -24.09
C THR A 447 -12.45 20.23 -24.13
N THR A 448 -11.22 19.78 -23.87
CA THR A 448 -10.75 18.40 -24.07
C THR A 448 -10.21 17.69 -22.81
N ALA A 449 -10.26 18.33 -21.64
CA ALA A 449 -9.92 17.66 -20.37
C ALA A 449 -11.15 16.97 -19.75
N SER A 450 -10.99 15.73 -19.26
CA SER A 450 -12.02 14.96 -18.54
C SER A 450 -11.66 14.80 -17.06
N PHE A 451 -12.63 14.98 -16.17
CA PHE A 451 -12.51 14.74 -14.73
C PHE A 451 -13.12 13.40 -14.28
N ASP A 452 -13.42 12.52 -15.23
CA ASP A 452 -13.88 11.16 -14.97
C ASP A 452 -13.19 10.14 -15.89
N GLY A 453 -13.10 8.91 -15.39
CA GLY A 453 -12.54 7.77 -16.11
C GLY A 453 -13.61 6.96 -16.85
N GLY A 454 -14.77 7.55 -17.11
CA GLY A 454 -15.98 6.83 -17.48
C GLY A 454 -16.86 6.50 -16.27
N THR A 455 -17.88 5.69 -16.52
CA THR A 455 -19.06 5.57 -15.64
C THR A 455 -18.85 4.58 -14.48
N ARG A 456 -18.01 3.54 -14.62
CA ARG A 456 -17.70 2.59 -13.53
C ARG A 456 -16.45 3.03 -12.76
N LEU A 457 -15.44 3.53 -13.46
CA LEU A 457 -14.22 4.08 -12.84
C LEU A 457 -14.52 5.33 -12.00
N GLY A 458 -15.51 6.13 -12.39
CA GLY A 458 -15.92 7.33 -11.68
C GLY A 458 -14.95 8.50 -11.82
N GLY A 459 -15.20 9.54 -11.03
CA GLY A 459 -14.44 10.79 -10.98
C GLY A 459 -13.43 10.83 -9.83
N ASN A 460 -13.31 11.95 -9.13
CA ASN A 460 -12.32 12.18 -8.08
C ASN A 460 -12.98 12.40 -6.71
N TYR A 461 -12.19 12.30 -5.63
CA TYR A 461 -12.62 12.72 -4.29
C TYR A 461 -12.13 14.14 -4.00
N TRP A 462 -13.03 14.98 -3.47
CA TRP A 462 -12.79 16.39 -3.15
C TRP A 462 -13.19 16.66 -1.70
N SER A 463 -12.22 16.85 -0.79
CA SER A 463 -12.53 16.95 0.66
C SER A 463 -13.35 18.18 1.06
N GLY A 464 -13.29 19.26 0.26
CA GLY A 464 -14.09 20.49 0.47
C GLY A 464 -15.50 20.42 -0.10
N PHE A 465 -15.90 19.28 -0.68
CA PHE A 465 -17.21 19.08 -1.28
C PHE A 465 -17.95 17.94 -0.59
N ALA A 466 -19.09 18.25 0.01
CA ALA A 466 -20.03 17.23 0.45
C ALA A 466 -20.80 16.71 -0.77
N ALA A 467 -20.27 15.67 -1.42
CA ALA A 467 -21.01 14.97 -2.47
C ALA A 467 -22.25 14.30 -1.86
N ALA A 468 -23.45 14.68 -2.32
CA ALA A 468 -24.69 13.99 -2.00
C ALA A 468 -25.05 13.04 -3.15
N GLY A 469 -25.20 11.74 -2.84
CA GLY A 469 -25.69 10.74 -3.79
C GLY A 469 -24.61 9.83 -4.37
N ASP A 470 -25.01 8.61 -4.69
CA ASP A 470 -24.18 7.56 -5.26
C ASP A 470 -23.82 7.93 -6.71
N PRO A 471 -22.57 7.77 -7.18
CA PRO A 471 -22.20 7.96 -8.58
C PRO A 471 -23.04 7.12 -9.56
N SER A 472 -23.76 6.09 -9.08
CA SER A 472 -24.71 5.29 -9.87
C SER A 472 -26.13 5.86 -9.98
N THR A 473 -26.52 6.84 -9.14
CA THR A 473 -27.91 7.31 -9.03
C THR A 473 -28.14 8.71 -9.61
N GLY A 474 -27.19 9.24 -10.40
CA GLY A 474 -27.24 10.64 -10.82
C GLY A 474 -26.93 11.60 -9.67
N SER A 475 -25.87 11.32 -8.89
CA SER A 475 -25.30 12.28 -7.93
C SER A 475 -25.15 13.66 -8.57
N THR A 476 -25.42 14.73 -7.82
CA THR A 476 -25.21 16.09 -8.32
C THR A 476 -23.75 16.26 -8.75
N PRO A 477 -23.46 16.52 -10.05
CA PRO A 477 -22.09 16.69 -10.52
C PRO A 477 -21.34 17.72 -9.67
N TYR A 478 -20.05 17.49 -9.45
CA TYR A 478 -19.22 18.51 -8.85
C TYR A 478 -18.88 19.56 -9.90
N THR A 479 -19.57 20.70 -9.84
CA THR A 479 -19.47 21.79 -10.82
C THR A 479 -18.64 22.97 -10.32
N ASN A 480 -18.15 22.94 -9.08
CA ASN A 480 -17.30 23.99 -8.50
C ASN A 480 -15.82 23.81 -8.88
N ILE A 481 -15.60 23.45 -10.15
CA ILE A 481 -14.30 23.47 -10.83
C ILE A 481 -14.24 24.84 -11.52
N ILE A 482 -13.43 25.75 -10.98
CA ILE A 482 -13.43 27.17 -11.38
C ILE A 482 -12.70 27.34 -12.72
N TYR A 483 -13.29 28.09 -13.66
CA TYR A 483 -12.63 28.57 -14.88
C TYR A 483 -12.42 30.10 -14.80
N ASP A 484 -11.15 30.50 -14.90
CA ASP A 484 -10.59 31.87 -15.06
C ASP A 484 -10.90 32.95 -14.00
N ASN A 485 -10.22 34.12 -14.15
CA ASN A 485 -10.29 35.29 -13.26
C ASN A 485 -11.67 35.99 -13.24
N VAL A 486 -12.66 35.45 -13.95
CA VAL A 486 -14.01 36.03 -14.09
C VAL A 486 -15.07 35.17 -13.35
N GLY A 487 -14.69 34.03 -12.77
CA GLY A 487 -15.50 33.32 -11.76
C GLY A 487 -16.68 32.51 -12.30
N HIS A 488 -16.60 32.01 -13.53
CA HIS A 488 -17.66 31.17 -14.12
C HIS A 488 -17.71 29.78 -13.47
N LYS A 489 -18.91 29.32 -13.10
CA LYS A 489 -19.19 27.99 -12.53
C LYS A 489 -20.17 27.22 -13.44
N GLY A 490 -19.82 26.00 -13.86
CA GLY A 490 -20.72 25.06 -14.57
C GLY A 490 -20.39 24.76 -16.04
N GLY A 491 -21.07 23.77 -16.63
CA GLY A 491 -20.93 23.33 -18.03
C GLY A 491 -20.21 21.99 -18.23
N SER A 492 -19.49 21.82 -19.36
CA SER A 492 -18.68 20.62 -19.71
C SER A 492 -17.53 20.33 -18.73
N TYR A 493 -17.29 21.22 -17.76
CA TYR A 493 -16.20 21.22 -16.80
C TYR A 493 -16.69 20.73 -15.43
N SER A 494 -17.28 19.55 -15.40
CA SER A 494 -17.78 18.93 -14.17
C SER A 494 -17.16 17.55 -13.97
N ASP A 495 -16.83 17.26 -12.72
CA ASP A 495 -16.65 15.88 -12.29
C ASP A 495 -18.05 15.29 -12.12
N ARG A 496 -18.45 14.45 -13.07
CA ARG A 496 -19.80 13.90 -13.16
C ARG A 496 -20.08 12.80 -12.14
N TYR A 497 -19.03 12.15 -11.64
CA TYR A 497 -19.14 10.98 -10.78
C TYR A 497 -18.20 11.08 -9.57
N PRO A 498 -18.28 12.16 -8.76
CA PRO A 498 -17.36 12.38 -7.67
C PRO A 498 -17.52 11.30 -6.59
N TYR A 499 -16.42 10.94 -5.94
CA TYR A 499 -16.44 9.99 -4.83
C TYR A 499 -16.93 10.67 -3.54
N GLN A 500 -17.75 9.95 -2.76
CA GLN A 500 -18.26 10.44 -1.47
C GLN A 500 -17.23 10.42 -0.34
N SER A 501 -16.20 9.60 -0.46
CA SER A 501 -15.16 9.47 0.56
C SER A 501 -13.79 9.21 -0.05
N GLU A 502 -12.76 9.52 0.73
CA GLU A 502 -11.36 9.24 0.39
C GLU A 502 -11.05 7.75 0.22
N SER A 503 -11.94 6.84 0.59
CA SER A 503 -11.76 5.42 0.27
C SER A 503 -11.83 5.13 -1.23
N LEU A 504 -12.36 6.06 -2.04
CA LEU A 504 -12.66 5.86 -3.47
C LEU A 504 -13.56 4.63 -3.72
N GLY A 505 -14.40 4.30 -2.73
CA GLY A 505 -15.25 3.10 -2.75
C GLY A 505 -14.46 1.79 -2.74
N GLN A 506 -13.20 1.82 -2.29
CA GLN A 506 -12.36 0.64 -2.13
C GLN A 506 -12.44 0.11 -0.70
N SER A 507 -12.27 -1.21 -0.55
CA SER A 507 -12.25 -1.87 0.75
C SER A 507 -11.03 -1.47 1.59
N TYR A 508 -11.23 -1.39 2.91
CA TYR A 508 -10.17 -1.15 3.89
C TYR A 508 -9.40 -2.44 4.18
N TYR A 509 -8.43 -2.78 3.33
CA TYR A 509 -7.52 -3.90 3.59
C TYR A 509 -6.07 -3.49 3.34
N VAL A 510 -5.16 -4.22 3.98
CA VAL A 510 -3.73 -4.14 3.70
C VAL A 510 -3.21 -5.51 3.26
N ARG A 511 -2.38 -5.53 2.21
CA ARG A 511 -1.56 -6.70 1.84
C ARG A 511 -0.10 -6.30 1.87
N ILE A 512 0.70 -7.02 2.65
CA ILE A 512 2.15 -6.79 2.75
C ILE A 512 2.85 -7.77 1.80
N SER A 513 3.70 -7.25 0.92
CA SER A 513 4.43 -8.04 -0.09
C SER A 513 5.92 -8.19 0.22
N ASP A 514 6.49 -7.30 1.04
CA ASP A 514 7.82 -7.45 1.61
C ASP A 514 7.80 -7.10 3.11
N PRO A 515 8.50 -7.88 3.97
CA PRO A 515 9.42 -8.97 3.61
C PRO A 515 8.72 -10.23 3.11
N LEU A 516 9.37 -10.94 2.18
CA LEU A 516 8.91 -12.26 1.71
C LEU A 516 9.09 -13.32 2.80
N THR A 517 8.29 -14.38 2.74
CA THR A 517 8.49 -15.57 3.59
C THR A 517 9.91 -16.12 3.44
N GLY A 518 10.56 -16.44 4.57
CA GLY A 518 11.94 -16.93 4.60
C GLY A 518 12.99 -15.86 4.29
N THR A 519 12.64 -14.57 4.38
CA THR A 519 13.62 -13.48 4.39
C THR A 519 14.48 -13.59 5.65
N ILE A 520 15.78 -13.40 5.47
CA ILE A 520 16.76 -13.27 6.55
C ILE A 520 17.46 -11.93 6.35
N ALA A 521 17.31 -11.02 7.30
CA ALA A 521 17.82 -9.67 7.24
C ALA A 521 18.90 -9.45 8.31
N ALA A 522 20.11 -9.08 7.90
CA ALA A 522 21.18 -8.74 8.81
C ALA A 522 20.94 -7.36 9.43
N VAL A 523 21.30 -7.19 10.71
CA VAL A 523 21.36 -5.88 11.37
C VAL A 523 22.18 -4.89 10.52
N GLY A 524 21.66 -3.68 10.33
CA GLY A 524 22.28 -2.65 9.50
C GLY A 524 22.06 -2.82 7.99
N SER A 525 21.47 -3.93 7.53
CA SER A 525 21.03 -4.06 6.14
C SER A 525 19.89 -3.09 5.85
N GLU A 526 19.89 -2.52 4.65
CA GLU A 526 18.78 -1.71 4.17
C GLU A 526 17.78 -2.58 3.42
N ARG A 527 16.52 -2.52 3.86
CA ARG A 527 15.40 -3.33 3.40
C ARG A 527 14.28 -2.46 2.88
N LEU A 528 13.48 -3.03 1.97
CA LEU A 528 12.22 -2.44 1.56
C LEU A 528 11.07 -3.14 2.28
N ILE A 529 10.19 -2.35 2.87
CA ILE A 529 8.86 -2.78 3.29
C ILE A 529 7.90 -2.34 2.19
N ARG A 530 7.09 -3.26 1.68
CA ARG A 530 6.14 -2.99 0.59
C ARG A 530 4.75 -3.49 0.94
N TRP A 531 3.75 -2.68 0.62
CA TRP A 531 2.36 -3.01 0.89
C TRP A 531 1.41 -2.39 -0.12
N VAL A 532 0.17 -2.89 -0.12
CA VAL A 532 -0.97 -2.32 -0.84
C VAL A 532 -2.03 -2.00 0.20
N ALA A 533 -2.40 -0.73 0.31
CA ALA A 533 -3.44 -0.22 1.21
C ALA A 533 -4.31 0.80 0.46
N PRO A 534 -5.21 0.34 -0.43
CA PRO A 534 -5.77 1.19 -1.48
C PRO A 534 -6.69 2.29 -0.95
N ALA A 535 -7.39 2.05 0.16
CA ALA A 535 -8.29 3.03 0.79
C ALA A 535 -7.60 4.00 1.78
N ALA A 536 -6.32 3.79 2.09
CA ALA A 536 -5.60 4.55 3.12
C ALA A 536 -4.87 5.77 2.54
N VAL A 537 -4.82 6.86 3.31
CA VAL A 537 -4.03 8.06 2.97
C VAL A 537 -2.67 8.00 3.68
N PHE A 538 -2.64 7.56 4.93
CA PHE A 538 -1.42 7.33 5.69
C PHE A 538 -1.37 5.89 6.19
N VAL A 539 -0.19 5.46 6.65
CA VAL A 539 -0.02 4.21 7.40
C VAL A 539 0.91 4.42 8.59
N ASP A 540 0.69 3.66 9.67
CA ASP A 540 1.72 3.43 10.69
C ASP A 540 2.43 2.11 10.39
N ILE A 541 3.76 2.10 10.56
CA ILE A 541 4.64 0.95 10.30
C ILE A 541 5.32 0.57 11.62
N ALA A 542 5.23 -0.71 11.99
CA ALA A 542 5.89 -1.28 13.16
C ALA A 542 6.48 -2.65 12.84
N TYR A 543 7.38 -3.14 13.70
CA TYR A 543 7.77 -4.55 13.73
C TYR A 543 7.43 -5.16 15.08
N THR A 544 7.27 -6.48 15.14
CA THR A 544 6.99 -7.20 16.38
C THR A 544 7.75 -8.52 16.44
N SER A 545 8.09 -8.98 17.65
CA SER A 545 8.63 -10.31 17.96
C SER A 545 8.33 -10.66 19.42
N SER A 546 8.48 -11.92 19.80
CA SER A 546 8.38 -12.33 21.21
C SER A 546 9.40 -11.64 22.12
N ALA A 547 10.58 -11.31 21.59
CA ALA A 547 11.66 -10.69 22.35
C ALA A 547 11.48 -9.16 22.52
N THR A 548 10.94 -8.48 21.51
CA THR A 548 10.84 -7.00 21.49
C THR A 548 9.45 -6.48 21.82
N GLY A 549 8.42 -7.32 21.74
CA GLY A 549 7.05 -6.83 21.56
C GLY A 549 6.93 -5.98 20.30
N THR A 550 5.88 -5.17 20.21
CA THR A 550 5.65 -4.27 19.07
C THR A 550 6.41 -2.96 19.22
N VAL A 551 7.23 -2.61 18.22
CA VAL A 551 8.04 -1.40 18.17
C VAL A 551 7.70 -0.60 16.91
N THR A 552 7.37 0.67 17.08
CA THR A 552 7.10 1.59 15.96
C THR A 552 8.36 1.85 15.14
N ILE A 553 8.26 1.68 13.82
CA ILE A 553 9.29 2.09 12.85
C ILE A 553 9.03 3.54 12.44
N ALA A 554 7.79 3.83 12.03
CA ALA A 554 7.38 5.16 11.60
C ALA A 554 5.86 5.33 11.73
N SER A 555 5.42 6.55 12.04
CA SER A 555 4.00 6.89 12.14
C SER A 555 3.60 7.90 11.09
N ASN A 556 2.34 7.87 10.66
CA ASN A 556 1.77 8.75 9.64
C ASN A 556 2.60 8.79 8.36
N VAL A 557 3.13 7.63 7.96
CA VAL A 557 3.85 7.48 6.70
C VAL A 557 2.86 7.70 5.57
N ARG A 558 3.17 8.65 4.69
CA ARG A 558 2.38 8.93 3.49
C ARG A 558 2.30 7.65 2.64
N ASN A 559 1.09 7.24 2.30
CA ASN A 559 0.87 5.93 1.69
C ASN A 559 1.21 5.92 0.20
N ASN A 560 2.45 5.55 -0.12
CA ASN A 560 2.91 5.26 -1.49
C ASN A 560 3.21 3.75 -1.70
N GLY A 561 2.96 2.92 -0.68
CA GLY A 561 3.17 1.46 -0.74
C GLY A 561 4.62 1.00 -0.55
N LEU A 562 5.56 1.89 -0.19
CA LEU A 562 6.97 1.55 -0.02
C LEU A 562 7.63 2.33 1.12
N TYR A 563 8.44 1.65 1.93
CA TYR A 563 9.27 2.28 2.96
C TYR A 563 10.67 1.66 3.00
N ARG A 564 11.72 2.50 3.04
CA ARG A 564 13.11 2.07 3.23
C ARG A 564 13.40 1.94 4.72
N TRP A 565 13.75 0.74 5.15
CA TRP A 565 13.99 0.38 6.54
C TRP A 565 15.42 -0.10 6.73
N VAL A 566 16.21 0.58 7.57
CA VAL A 566 17.49 0.03 8.05
C VAL A 566 17.19 -0.86 9.24
N VAL A 567 17.55 -2.14 9.15
CA VAL A 567 17.28 -3.12 10.20
C VAL A 567 17.99 -2.68 11.49
N PRO A 568 17.25 -2.43 12.59
CA PRO A 568 17.82 -1.90 13.82
C PRO A 568 18.72 -2.94 14.49
N ASN A 569 19.57 -2.46 15.41
CA ASN A 569 20.38 -3.35 16.24
C ASN A 569 19.51 -4.03 17.31
N VAL A 570 18.97 -5.19 16.98
CA VAL A 570 18.14 -6.04 17.85
C VAL A 570 18.74 -7.44 17.97
N ALA A 571 18.28 -8.20 18.96
CA ALA A 571 18.69 -9.60 19.12
C ALA A 571 18.36 -10.43 17.88
N ALA A 572 19.18 -11.45 17.58
CA ALA A 572 18.86 -12.36 16.50
C ALA A 572 17.61 -13.19 16.84
N GLY A 573 16.75 -13.44 15.85
CA GLY A 573 15.48 -14.16 16.05
C GLY A 573 14.79 -14.49 14.72
N THR A 574 13.83 -15.42 14.75
CA THR A 574 13.14 -15.95 13.55
C THR A 574 11.66 -15.60 13.47
N ASP A 575 11.13 -14.88 14.47
CA ASP A 575 9.72 -14.60 14.69
C ASP A 575 9.36 -13.11 14.46
N TYR A 576 10.24 -12.36 13.78
CA TYR A 576 9.96 -10.97 13.44
C TYR A 576 8.86 -10.86 12.39
N ALA A 577 7.96 -9.89 12.54
CA ALA A 577 6.94 -9.56 11.55
C ALA A 577 6.73 -8.05 11.44
N ILE A 578 6.34 -7.58 10.24
CA ILE A 578 5.98 -6.18 9.99
C ILE A 578 4.48 -6.00 10.16
N ILE A 579 4.08 -4.94 10.86
CA ILE A 579 2.69 -4.51 11.05
C ILE A 579 2.48 -3.22 10.26
N ILE A 580 1.42 -3.20 9.45
CA ILE A 580 0.96 -2.00 8.74
C ILE A 580 -0.47 -1.68 9.18
N THR A 581 -0.66 -0.48 9.72
CA THR A 581 -1.97 0.02 10.15
C THR A 581 -2.43 1.15 9.23
N PRO A 582 -3.52 0.98 8.46
CA PRO A 582 -4.03 2.01 7.56
C PRO A 582 -4.67 3.17 8.32
N LYS A 583 -4.53 4.39 7.79
CA LYS A 583 -5.05 5.62 8.40
C LYS A 583 -5.70 6.54 7.37
N SER A 584 -6.74 7.25 7.83
CA SER A 584 -7.47 8.27 7.08
C SER A 584 -6.63 9.53 6.87
N SER A 585 -7.11 10.48 6.07
CA SER A 585 -6.47 11.82 5.96
C SER A 585 -6.43 12.58 7.28
N ALA A 586 -7.39 12.32 8.18
CA ALA A 586 -7.39 12.82 9.56
C ALA A 586 -6.41 12.06 10.47
N GLN A 587 -5.53 11.23 9.92
CA GLN A 587 -4.55 10.42 10.65
C GLN A 587 -5.19 9.52 11.72
N THR A 588 -6.43 9.10 11.50
CA THR A 588 -7.14 8.19 12.40
C THR A 588 -7.02 6.77 11.88
N ALA A 589 -6.76 5.81 12.77
CA ALA A 589 -6.66 4.40 12.40
C ALA A 589 -7.95 3.89 11.76
N MET A 590 -7.79 3.10 10.70
CA MET A 590 -8.88 2.46 9.97
C MET A 590 -8.83 0.95 10.23
N ALA A 591 -9.96 0.28 10.00
CA ALA A 591 -9.99 -1.19 10.01
C ALA A 591 -9.11 -1.78 8.89
N GLY A 592 -8.77 -3.07 9.01
CA GLY A 592 -8.09 -3.82 7.95
C GLY A 592 -6.57 -3.71 7.91
N GLY A 593 -5.93 -3.40 9.04
CA GLY A 593 -4.48 -3.57 9.20
C GLY A 593 -4.03 -5.02 9.00
N ALA A 594 -2.75 -5.21 8.71
CA ALA A 594 -2.18 -6.51 8.43
C ALA A 594 -0.82 -6.71 9.10
N ILE A 595 -0.49 -7.97 9.34
CA ILE A 595 0.82 -8.43 9.81
C ILE A 595 1.44 -9.31 8.72
N SER A 596 2.73 -9.12 8.43
CA SER A 596 3.44 -9.93 7.45
C SER A 596 3.63 -11.37 7.95
N ASN A 597 4.05 -12.26 7.05
CA ASN A 597 4.64 -13.53 7.49
C ASN A 597 5.90 -13.27 8.33
N ALA A 598 6.24 -14.23 9.20
CA ALA A 598 7.45 -14.17 10.00
C ALA A 598 8.71 -14.22 9.12
N PHE A 599 9.73 -13.47 9.53
CA PHE A 599 11.06 -13.43 8.94
C PHE A 599 12.13 -13.42 10.03
N SER A 600 13.39 -13.62 9.63
CA SER A 600 14.52 -13.67 10.57
C SER A 600 15.35 -12.40 10.53
N ILE A 601 15.83 -11.97 11.70
CA ILE A 601 16.90 -10.96 11.83
C ILE A 601 18.15 -11.65 12.36
N ASN A 602 19.29 -11.42 11.70
CA ASN A 602 20.60 -11.97 12.04
C ASN A 602 21.60 -10.86 12.43
N PRO A 603 22.71 -11.18 13.12
CA PRO A 603 23.80 -10.22 13.34
C PRO A 603 24.37 -9.64 12.03
N GLY A 604 24.87 -8.40 12.09
CA GLY A 604 25.40 -7.63 10.96
C GLY A 604 26.79 -8.06 10.44
N ASP A 605 27.14 -9.34 10.51
CA ASP A 605 28.46 -9.85 10.12
C ASP A 605 28.75 -9.72 8.62
N VAL A 606 27.72 -9.97 7.81
CA VAL A 606 27.73 -9.88 6.36
C VAL A 606 26.42 -9.24 5.90
N THR A 607 26.51 -8.31 4.95
CA THR A 607 25.33 -7.61 4.40
C THR A 607 25.39 -7.62 2.90
N LEU A 608 24.35 -8.13 2.24
CA LEU A 608 24.24 -8.21 0.79
C LEU A 608 23.99 -6.81 0.20
N LEU A 609 24.74 -6.48 -0.85
CA LEU A 609 24.59 -5.24 -1.60
C LEU A 609 23.93 -5.48 -2.97
N THR A 610 24.37 -6.50 -3.69
CA THR A 610 23.86 -6.87 -5.03
C THR A 610 23.93 -8.40 -5.22
N PRO A 611 23.01 -9.04 -5.98
CA PRO A 611 21.90 -8.46 -6.72
C PRO A 611 20.86 -7.82 -5.82
N GLY A 612 20.31 -6.69 -6.27
CA GLY A 612 19.06 -6.19 -5.73
C GLY A 612 17.86 -6.95 -6.28
N ARG A 613 16.68 -6.57 -5.79
CA ARG A 613 15.40 -6.91 -6.42
C ARG A 613 15.40 -6.49 -7.91
N ASP A 614 14.56 -7.13 -8.71
CA ASP A 614 14.32 -6.80 -10.13
C ASP A 614 15.57 -6.95 -11.02
N THR A 615 16.68 -7.48 -10.50
CA THR A 615 17.85 -7.85 -11.30
C THR A 615 17.44 -8.81 -12.40
N GLN A 616 17.81 -8.50 -13.63
CA GLN A 616 17.57 -9.35 -14.78
C GLN A 616 18.91 -9.93 -15.22
N THR A 617 18.99 -11.26 -15.28
CA THR A 617 20.17 -11.98 -15.76
C THR A 617 19.73 -13.16 -16.62
N THR A 618 20.68 -13.92 -17.14
CA THR A 618 20.44 -15.01 -18.10
C THR A 618 20.83 -16.35 -17.50
N ALA A 619 20.11 -17.41 -17.89
CA ALA A 619 20.43 -18.78 -17.56
C ALA A 619 21.85 -19.13 -18.04
N ALA A 620 22.62 -19.85 -17.21
CA ALA A 620 24.06 -20.10 -17.44
C ALA A 620 24.94 -18.82 -17.53
N GLY A 621 24.38 -17.64 -17.29
CA GLY A 621 25.10 -16.38 -17.28
C GLY A 621 25.92 -16.15 -16.02
N SER A 622 26.75 -15.12 -16.05
CA SER A 622 27.49 -14.66 -14.87
C SER A 622 26.67 -13.64 -14.08
N LEU A 623 26.73 -13.72 -12.75
CA LEU A 623 26.13 -12.77 -11.84
C LEU A 623 27.17 -12.31 -10.83
N THR A 624 27.35 -11.00 -10.70
CA THR A 624 28.14 -10.44 -9.62
C THR A 624 27.29 -10.36 -8.35
N VAL A 625 27.80 -10.94 -7.27
CA VAL A 625 27.24 -10.85 -5.93
C VAL A 625 28.24 -10.10 -5.06
N ALA A 626 27.83 -9.00 -4.41
CA ALA A 626 28.70 -8.19 -3.57
C ALA A 626 28.08 -7.94 -2.20
N TRP A 627 28.93 -7.78 -1.18
CA TRP A 627 28.54 -7.69 0.22
C TRP A 627 29.52 -6.82 1.04
N LYS A 628 29.04 -6.32 2.18
CA LYS A 628 29.88 -5.77 3.26
C LYS A 628 30.22 -6.88 4.26
N ARG A 629 31.36 -6.75 4.92
CA ARG A 629 31.82 -7.65 5.99
C ARG A 629 32.19 -6.82 7.22
N ALA A 630 31.79 -7.29 8.40
CA ALA A 630 32.21 -6.67 9.66
C ALA A 630 33.72 -6.83 9.93
N SER A 631 34.35 -7.88 9.39
CA SER A 631 35.79 -8.11 9.46
C SER A 631 36.36 -8.50 8.09
N ALA A 632 37.56 -8.00 7.78
CA ALA A 632 38.26 -8.35 6.53
C ALA A 632 38.64 -9.85 6.45
N SER A 633 38.70 -10.54 7.60
CA SER A 633 38.97 -11.99 7.69
C SER A 633 37.73 -12.86 7.45
N THR A 634 36.52 -12.28 7.45
CA THR A 634 35.28 -13.03 7.24
C THR A 634 35.25 -13.63 5.84
N LEU A 635 35.18 -14.96 5.75
CA LEU A 635 34.97 -15.68 4.50
C LEU A 635 33.47 -15.79 4.22
N VAL A 636 33.07 -15.64 2.96
CA VAL A 636 31.65 -15.57 2.57
C VAL A 636 31.31 -16.66 1.54
N ASN A 637 30.18 -17.33 1.78
CA ASN A 637 29.54 -18.21 0.81
C ASN A 637 28.43 -17.45 0.08
N VAL A 638 28.31 -17.69 -1.23
CA VAL A 638 27.22 -17.19 -2.06
C VAL A 638 26.31 -18.35 -2.40
N GLU A 639 25.02 -18.21 -2.09
CA GLU A 639 24.04 -19.29 -2.24
C GLU A 639 22.80 -18.81 -3.00
N LEU A 640 22.27 -19.67 -3.88
CA LEU A 640 21.11 -19.43 -4.73
C LEU A 640 19.96 -20.36 -4.36
N GLN A 641 18.74 -19.83 -4.29
CA GLN A 641 17.50 -20.59 -4.24
C GLN A 641 16.66 -20.26 -5.48
N VAL A 642 16.03 -21.26 -6.06
CA VAL A 642 15.18 -21.16 -7.26
C VAL A 642 13.82 -21.76 -6.94
N ASP A 643 12.74 -21.01 -7.19
CA ASP A 643 11.34 -21.44 -7.06
C ASP A 643 11.03 -22.12 -5.70
N GLY A 644 11.61 -21.59 -4.62
CA GLY A 644 11.41 -22.12 -3.25
C GLY A 644 12.15 -23.42 -2.92
N GLY A 645 13.01 -23.91 -3.83
CA GLY A 645 13.82 -25.12 -3.62
C GLY A 645 14.94 -24.97 -2.58
N THR A 646 15.84 -25.94 -2.52
CA THR A 646 16.99 -25.90 -1.59
C THR A 646 18.03 -24.86 -2.01
N TRP A 647 18.72 -24.26 -1.03
CA TRP A 647 19.85 -23.36 -1.28
C TRP A 647 21.04 -24.12 -1.88
N GLN A 648 21.52 -23.67 -3.03
CA GLN A 648 22.67 -24.20 -3.77
C GLN A 648 23.86 -23.26 -3.58
N THR A 649 25.02 -23.78 -3.16
CA THR A 649 26.24 -22.96 -3.04
C THR A 649 26.84 -22.71 -4.43
N LEU A 650 26.93 -21.44 -4.81
CA LEU A 650 27.55 -21.00 -6.06
C LEU A 650 29.03 -20.64 -5.88
N ALA A 651 29.41 -20.13 -4.71
CA ALA A 651 30.79 -19.89 -4.32
C ALA A 651 30.97 -20.14 -2.82
N SER A 652 32.14 -20.65 -2.43
CA SER A 652 32.44 -20.98 -1.04
C SER A 652 33.73 -20.32 -0.58
N ASN A 653 33.77 -19.95 0.70
CA ASN A 653 34.94 -19.41 1.39
C ASN A 653 35.59 -18.22 0.66
N VAL A 654 34.79 -17.34 0.06
CA VAL A 654 35.29 -16.21 -0.71
C VAL A 654 35.96 -15.23 0.24
N ASN A 655 37.27 -15.01 0.03
CA ASN A 655 38.05 -14.00 0.73
C ASN A 655 38.02 -12.68 -0.04
N GLY A 656 36.92 -11.95 0.10
CA GLY A 656 36.68 -10.70 -0.61
C GLY A 656 35.32 -10.10 -0.24
N THR A 657 34.98 -9.02 -0.93
CA THR A 657 33.70 -8.27 -0.80
C THR A 657 32.72 -8.61 -1.93
N PHE A 658 33.12 -9.45 -2.87
CA PHE A 658 32.29 -9.89 -3.99
C PHE A 658 32.76 -11.22 -4.57
N ALA A 659 31.89 -11.84 -5.37
CA ALA A 659 32.21 -12.93 -6.28
C ALA A 659 31.40 -12.80 -7.57
N THR A 660 32.02 -13.11 -8.70
CA THR A 660 31.29 -13.38 -9.93
C THR A 660 30.99 -14.87 -9.98
N VAL A 661 29.70 -15.23 -9.97
CA VAL A 661 29.23 -16.61 -9.95
C VAL A 661 28.53 -16.97 -11.24
N THR A 662 28.69 -18.22 -11.69
CA THR A 662 27.92 -18.76 -12.80
C THR A 662 26.58 -19.26 -12.30
N LEU A 663 25.49 -18.82 -12.92
CA LEU A 663 24.15 -19.27 -12.59
C LEU A 663 23.86 -20.64 -13.21
N PRO A 664 22.99 -21.46 -12.59
CA PRO A 664 22.54 -22.69 -13.23
C PRO A 664 21.71 -22.39 -14.49
N ASN A 665 21.60 -23.38 -15.37
CA ASN A 665 20.78 -23.28 -16.58
C ASN A 665 19.29 -23.48 -16.24
N VAL A 666 18.67 -22.47 -15.61
CA VAL A 666 17.27 -22.47 -15.15
C VAL A 666 16.58 -21.17 -15.52
N THR A 667 15.25 -21.21 -15.71
CA THR A 667 14.44 -20.03 -16.04
C THR A 667 13.43 -19.76 -14.94
N THR A 668 13.51 -18.62 -14.27
CA THR A 668 12.62 -18.29 -13.15
C THR A 668 12.55 -16.78 -12.88
N ASN A 669 11.45 -16.32 -12.27
CA ASN A 669 11.27 -14.97 -11.73
C ASN A 669 11.19 -15.02 -10.19
N GLN A 670 11.55 -16.15 -9.60
CA GLN A 670 11.55 -16.41 -8.17
C GLN A 670 12.93 -16.88 -7.70
N ALA A 671 13.99 -16.35 -8.32
CA ALA A 671 15.36 -16.61 -7.87
C ALA A 671 15.70 -15.71 -6.67
N ARG A 672 16.43 -16.28 -5.71
CA ARG A 672 16.92 -15.59 -4.51
C ARG A 672 18.40 -15.87 -4.27
N ILE A 673 19.19 -14.82 -4.06
CA ILE A 673 20.57 -14.92 -3.58
C ILE A 673 20.63 -14.60 -2.09
N ARG A 674 21.55 -15.26 -1.39
CA ARG A 674 22.00 -14.87 -0.05
C ARG A 674 23.50 -14.96 0.07
N VAL A 675 24.05 -14.18 0.98
CA VAL A 675 25.44 -14.27 1.43
C VAL A 675 25.46 -14.79 2.85
N ARG A 676 26.39 -15.69 3.14
CA ARG A 676 26.51 -16.35 4.44
C ARG A 676 27.95 -16.34 4.92
N ASN A 677 28.17 -15.95 6.17
CA ASN A 677 29.43 -16.11 6.86
C ASN A 677 29.75 -17.60 6.96
N ALA A 678 30.89 -18.01 6.40
CA ALA A 678 31.29 -19.40 6.32
C ALA A 678 31.56 -20.04 7.69
N ALA A 679 31.93 -19.24 8.71
CA ALA A 679 32.32 -19.73 10.03
C ALA A 679 31.16 -19.92 11.01
N ASN A 680 30.11 -19.10 10.93
CA ASN A 680 29.04 -19.06 11.94
C ASN A 680 27.62 -19.01 11.35
N SER A 681 27.46 -19.18 10.04
CA SER A 681 26.18 -19.20 9.32
C SER A 681 25.35 -17.90 9.35
N ASN A 682 25.87 -16.80 9.92
CA ASN A 682 25.20 -15.50 9.84
C ASN A 682 24.98 -15.12 8.38
N THR A 683 23.74 -14.75 8.04
CA THR A 683 23.27 -14.70 6.66
C THR A 683 22.48 -13.43 6.39
N ASP A 684 22.62 -12.93 5.17
CA ASP A 684 21.79 -11.86 4.61
C ASP A 684 21.23 -12.28 3.24
N THR A 685 19.91 -12.28 3.11
CA THR A 685 19.21 -12.63 1.85
C THR A 685 18.90 -11.38 1.04
N GLN A 686 18.78 -11.47 -0.29
CA GLN A 686 18.34 -10.33 -1.09
C GLN A 686 16.92 -9.88 -0.76
N ASP A 687 16.59 -8.64 -1.14
CA ASP A 687 15.21 -8.18 -1.16
C ASP A 687 14.45 -8.83 -2.32
N GLY A 688 13.25 -9.36 -2.06
CA GLY A 688 12.39 -9.84 -3.12
C GLY A 688 12.97 -10.97 -3.96
N TYR A 689 12.56 -10.98 -5.23
CA TYR A 689 13.06 -11.89 -6.26
C TYR A 689 13.86 -11.15 -7.33
N PHE A 690 14.76 -11.89 -7.97
CA PHE A 690 15.35 -11.51 -9.25
C PHE A 690 15.00 -12.54 -10.31
N THR A 691 15.19 -12.17 -11.57
CA THR A 691 14.80 -12.99 -12.72
C THR A 691 16.01 -13.57 -13.43
N ILE A 692 15.98 -14.87 -13.67
CA ILE A 692 16.89 -15.60 -14.56
C ILE A 692 16.11 -15.92 -15.84
N ARG A 693 16.48 -15.25 -16.93
CA ARG A 693 15.83 -15.33 -18.25
C ARG A 693 16.44 -16.44 -19.11
N SER A 694 15.67 -16.98 -20.04
CA SER A 694 16.14 -17.93 -21.06
C SER A 694 15.76 -17.47 -22.46
N THR A 695 15.92 -18.31 -23.49
CA THR A 695 15.50 -17.97 -24.86
C THR A 695 13.99 -17.97 -25.05
N THR A 696 13.21 -18.63 -24.18
CA THR A 696 11.75 -18.76 -24.31
C THR A 696 11.01 -17.83 -23.36
N ALA A 697 10.00 -17.14 -23.88
CA ALA A 697 9.09 -16.33 -23.09
C ALA A 697 8.05 -17.21 -22.38
N VAL A 698 7.74 -16.89 -21.12
CA VAL A 698 6.63 -17.53 -20.37
C VAL A 698 5.88 -16.46 -19.61
N ARG A 699 4.54 -16.41 -19.73
CA ARG A 699 3.71 -15.51 -18.93
C ARG A 699 3.07 -16.26 -17.77
N ARG A 700 2.91 -15.59 -16.61
CA ARG A 700 2.16 -16.11 -15.44
C ARG A 700 1.02 -15.15 -15.11
N THR A 701 -0.24 -15.61 -15.14
CA THR A 701 -1.40 -14.88 -14.59
C THR A 701 -1.73 -15.38 -13.20
N ASN A 702 -2.13 -14.48 -12.31
CA ASN A 702 -2.44 -14.83 -10.92
C ASN A 702 -3.95 -15.00 -10.65
N SER A 703 -4.84 -14.62 -11.57
CA SER A 703 -6.30 -14.63 -11.33
C SER A 703 -7.12 -14.95 -12.59
N PRO A 704 -8.20 -15.76 -12.49
CA PRO A 704 -9.14 -16.01 -13.58
C PRO A 704 -10.12 -14.83 -13.82
N THR A 705 -10.07 -13.79 -12.98
CA THR A 705 -10.90 -12.58 -13.10
C THR A 705 -10.11 -11.33 -12.76
N ALA A 706 -10.42 -10.22 -13.42
CA ALA A 706 -9.94 -8.89 -13.09
C ALA A 706 -11.15 -8.00 -12.75
N THR A 707 -11.03 -7.13 -11.75
CA THR A 707 -12.15 -6.28 -11.33
C THR A 707 -11.98 -4.87 -11.85
N VAL A 708 -13.02 -4.31 -12.48
CA VAL A 708 -13.02 -2.94 -13.03
C VAL A 708 -12.49 -1.95 -11.99
N GLY A 709 -11.47 -1.19 -12.39
CA GLY A 709 -10.87 -0.19 -11.53
C GLY A 709 -10.02 -0.73 -10.38
N THR A 710 -9.74 -2.01 -10.30
CA THR A 710 -8.66 -2.48 -9.42
C THR A 710 -7.31 -2.34 -10.11
N ASN A 711 -6.26 -2.25 -9.32
CA ASN A 711 -4.89 -2.31 -9.81
C ASN A 711 -4.47 -3.78 -9.80
N GLU A 712 -4.29 -4.37 -10.98
CA GLU A 712 -3.88 -5.76 -11.17
C GLU A 712 -2.37 -5.85 -11.40
N SER A 713 -1.69 -6.72 -10.66
CA SER A 713 -0.26 -6.95 -10.83
C SER A 713 0.00 -7.93 -11.98
N LEU A 714 0.57 -7.43 -13.06
CA LEU A 714 1.03 -8.22 -14.19
C LEU A 714 2.47 -8.66 -13.95
N THR A 715 2.77 -9.92 -14.23
CA THR A 715 4.14 -10.47 -14.18
C THR A 715 4.41 -11.40 -15.37
N TRP A 716 5.66 -11.47 -15.80
CA TRP A 716 6.08 -12.31 -16.92
C TRP A 716 7.55 -12.73 -16.80
N LEU A 717 7.92 -13.74 -17.58
CA LEU A 717 9.29 -14.19 -17.82
C LEU A 717 9.68 -13.87 -19.26
N SER A 718 10.69 -13.04 -19.40
CA SER A 718 11.13 -12.53 -20.68
C SER A 718 12.24 -13.37 -21.31
N PRO A 719 12.36 -13.36 -22.64
CA PRO A 719 13.56 -13.83 -23.33
C PRO A 719 14.82 -13.06 -22.87
N ALA A 720 16.00 -13.69 -22.93
CA ALA A 720 17.29 -13.15 -22.48
C ALA A 720 17.63 -11.78 -23.10
N SER A 721 17.34 -11.61 -24.40
CA SER A 721 17.60 -10.37 -25.13
C SER A 721 16.51 -9.30 -24.97
N SER A 722 15.43 -9.60 -24.23
CA SER A 722 14.34 -8.64 -24.02
C SER A 722 14.84 -7.43 -23.24
N ARG A 723 14.39 -6.24 -23.65
CA ARG A 723 14.76 -4.96 -23.04
C ARG A 723 13.55 -4.08 -22.80
N VAL A 724 12.57 -4.14 -23.69
CA VAL A 724 11.28 -3.45 -23.54
C VAL A 724 10.13 -4.38 -23.88
N VAL A 725 8.94 -4.04 -23.37
CA VAL A 725 7.70 -4.78 -23.65
C VAL A 725 6.57 -3.86 -24.06
N ASP A 726 5.74 -4.32 -24.99
CA ASP A 726 4.40 -3.78 -25.19
C ASP A 726 3.40 -4.64 -24.42
N LEU A 727 2.49 -3.99 -23.70
CA LEU A 727 1.44 -4.63 -22.93
C LEU A 727 0.09 -4.26 -23.54
N GLU A 728 -0.74 -5.26 -23.81
CA GLU A 728 -2.06 -5.10 -24.40
C GLU A 728 -3.09 -6.01 -23.72
N TYR A 729 -4.37 -5.63 -23.75
CA TYR A 729 -5.46 -6.52 -23.40
C TYR A 729 -6.47 -6.68 -24.55
N TRP A 730 -7.09 -7.86 -24.63
CA TRP A 730 -8.11 -8.16 -25.61
C TRP A 730 -9.47 -7.58 -25.18
N THR A 731 -10.11 -6.80 -26.04
CA THR A 731 -11.40 -6.15 -25.79
C THR A 731 -12.61 -7.00 -26.19
N GLY A 732 -12.38 -8.20 -26.74
CA GLY A 732 -13.39 -9.02 -27.41
C GLY A 732 -13.35 -8.88 -28.94
N SER A 733 -12.83 -7.77 -29.47
CA SER A 733 -12.73 -7.51 -30.90
C SER A 733 -11.36 -6.99 -31.36
N ALA A 734 -10.59 -6.36 -30.47
CA ALA A 734 -9.28 -5.80 -30.78
C ALA A 734 -8.33 -5.87 -29.57
N TRP A 735 -7.05 -5.67 -29.82
CA TRP A 735 -6.06 -5.46 -28.76
C TRP A 735 -6.00 -3.98 -28.41
N ALA A 736 -6.15 -3.67 -27.12
CA ALA A 736 -6.05 -2.32 -26.58
C ALA A 736 -4.76 -2.18 -25.75
N THR A 737 -4.09 -1.05 -25.93
CA THR A 737 -2.80 -0.76 -25.31
C THR A 737 -2.93 -0.51 -23.81
N ILE A 738 -2.07 -1.17 -23.03
CA ILE A 738 -1.82 -0.90 -21.60
C ILE A 738 -0.57 -0.02 -21.47
N ALA A 739 0.54 -0.44 -22.07
CA ALA A 739 1.83 0.26 -22.07
C ALA A 739 2.59 -0.06 -23.36
N VAL A 740 3.41 0.87 -23.83
CA VAL A 740 4.20 0.74 -25.07
C VAL A 740 5.67 0.89 -24.73
N GLN A 741 6.50 -0.01 -25.23
CA GLN A 741 7.95 -0.04 -25.02
C GLN A 741 8.36 0.23 -23.57
N LEU A 742 7.62 -0.33 -22.61
CA LEU A 742 7.93 -0.21 -21.19
C LEU A 742 9.27 -0.92 -20.91
N PRO A 743 10.19 -0.33 -20.12
CA PRO A 743 11.40 -1.03 -19.69
C PRO A 743 11.06 -2.39 -19.05
N ASP A 744 11.67 -3.45 -19.56
CA ASP A 744 11.32 -4.82 -19.18
C ASP A 744 11.94 -5.19 -17.83
N ILE A 745 11.19 -4.92 -16.77
CA ILE A 745 11.50 -5.34 -15.39
C ILE A 745 10.70 -6.58 -14.95
N GLY A 746 9.98 -7.24 -15.85
CA GLY A 746 9.19 -8.44 -15.55
C GLY A 746 7.87 -8.21 -14.81
N ARG A 747 7.48 -6.95 -14.56
CA ARG A 747 6.25 -6.59 -13.84
C ARG A 747 5.66 -5.24 -14.27
N TYR A 748 4.34 -5.10 -14.14
CA TYR A 748 3.63 -3.82 -14.28
C TYR A 748 2.32 -3.83 -13.48
N THR A 749 1.89 -2.67 -12.99
CA THR A 749 0.59 -2.52 -12.33
C THR A 749 -0.42 -1.96 -13.33
N TRP A 750 -1.39 -2.78 -13.73
CA TRP A 750 -2.41 -2.40 -14.70
C TRP A 750 -3.69 -1.93 -13.99
N LEU A 751 -4.13 -0.71 -14.27
CA LEU A 751 -5.47 -0.28 -13.91
C LEU A 751 -6.48 -0.93 -14.87
N VAL A 752 -7.33 -1.79 -14.33
CA VAL A 752 -8.39 -2.47 -15.10
C VAL A 752 -9.36 -1.42 -15.66
N PRO A 753 -9.66 -1.44 -16.98
CA PRO A 753 -10.40 -0.40 -17.69
C PRO A 753 -11.89 -0.35 -17.30
N ASP A 754 -12.58 0.70 -17.75
CA ASP A 754 -14.03 0.95 -17.53
C ASP A 754 -14.98 0.01 -18.29
N ALA A 755 -14.66 -1.28 -18.39
CA ALA A 755 -15.37 -2.22 -19.26
C ALA A 755 -15.57 -3.60 -18.62
N ILE A 756 -16.80 -4.11 -18.61
CA ILE A 756 -17.11 -5.51 -18.26
C ILE A 756 -16.98 -6.33 -19.53
N MET A 757 -16.18 -7.39 -19.49
CA MET A 757 -15.86 -8.20 -20.68
C MET A 757 -15.68 -9.66 -20.27
N SER A 758 -16.13 -10.58 -21.13
CA SER A 758 -15.82 -12.01 -21.00
C SER A 758 -14.68 -12.38 -21.95
N ASN A 759 -13.91 -13.41 -21.59
CA ASN A 759 -12.83 -13.94 -22.43
C ASN A 759 -11.75 -12.90 -22.83
N SER A 760 -11.45 -11.94 -21.95
CA SER A 760 -10.32 -11.04 -22.14
C SER A 760 -9.01 -11.81 -21.96
N GLN A 761 -7.93 -11.28 -22.52
CA GLN A 761 -6.58 -11.83 -22.44
C GLN A 761 -5.59 -10.68 -22.32
N ILE A 762 -4.43 -10.92 -21.70
CA ILE A 762 -3.30 -10.00 -21.70
C ILE A 762 -2.24 -10.56 -22.63
N ARG A 763 -1.72 -9.72 -23.52
CA ARG A 763 -0.57 -10.04 -24.38
C ARG A 763 0.62 -9.17 -23.99
N VAL A 764 1.77 -9.81 -23.89
CA VAL A 764 3.08 -9.16 -23.74
C VAL A 764 3.84 -9.40 -25.03
N THR A 765 4.30 -8.35 -25.69
CA THR A 765 5.22 -8.43 -26.83
C THR A 765 6.61 -8.05 -26.35
N PHE A 766 7.56 -8.96 -26.47
CA PHE A 766 8.94 -8.74 -26.04
C PHE A 766 9.76 -8.14 -27.17
N ARG A 767 10.64 -7.19 -26.87
CA ARG A 767 11.51 -6.58 -27.87
C ARG A 767 12.94 -6.45 -27.37
N ASP A 768 13.88 -6.57 -28.30
CA ASP A 768 15.28 -6.22 -28.03
C ASP A 768 15.47 -4.69 -27.98
N ALA A 769 16.72 -4.28 -27.73
CA ALA A 769 17.09 -2.86 -27.67
C ALA A 769 16.88 -2.11 -28.99
N SER A 770 16.85 -2.81 -30.13
CA SER A 770 16.61 -2.25 -31.45
C SER A 770 15.12 -2.16 -31.78
N GLY A 771 14.23 -2.62 -30.88
CA GLY A 771 12.79 -2.64 -31.07
C GLY A 771 12.27 -3.85 -31.86
N ASN A 772 13.13 -4.81 -32.22
CA ASN A 772 12.70 -6.01 -32.93
C ASN A 772 11.90 -6.91 -32.00
N SER A 773 10.81 -7.47 -32.52
CA SER A 773 9.99 -8.42 -31.75
C SER A 773 10.77 -9.73 -31.53
N LEU A 774 10.86 -10.15 -30.27
CA LEU A 774 11.43 -11.42 -29.83
C LEU A 774 10.34 -12.51 -29.63
N GLY A 775 9.08 -12.17 -29.92
CA GLY A 775 7.93 -13.03 -29.71
C GLY A 775 6.91 -12.42 -28.75
N THR A 776 5.82 -13.15 -28.53
CA THR A 776 4.73 -12.73 -27.65
C THR A 776 4.39 -13.82 -26.65
N ALA A 777 3.82 -13.42 -25.51
CA ALA A 777 3.19 -14.33 -24.56
C ALA A 777 1.79 -13.81 -24.22
N THR A 778 0.79 -14.67 -24.41
CA THR A 778 -0.63 -14.36 -24.15
C THR A 778 -1.14 -15.17 -22.97
N SER A 779 -1.93 -14.53 -22.10
CA SER A 779 -2.54 -15.22 -20.96
C SER A 779 -3.63 -16.20 -21.37
N SER A 780 -4.02 -17.09 -20.45
CA SER A 780 -5.35 -17.70 -20.49
C SER A 780 -6.43 -16.61 -20.52
N THR A 781 -7.63 -16.98 -20.96
CA THR A 781 -8.79 -16.10 -20.90
C THR A 781 -9.17 -15.81 -19.44
N PHE A 782 -9.66 -14.60 -19.20
CA PHE A 782 -10.21 -14.16 -17.91
C PHE A 782 -11.39 -13.20 -18.15
N ASN A 783 -12.24 -13.06 -17.14
CA ASN A 783 -13.35 -12.11 -17.20
C ASN A 783 -12.97 -10.81 -16.49
N ILE A 784 -13.33 -9.68 -17.09
CA ILE A 784 -13.32 -8.38 -16.42
C ILE A 784 -14.72 -8.15 -15.87
N ILE A 785 -14.83 -8.08 -14.54
CA ILE A 785 -16.09 -8.04 -13.81
C ILE A 785 -16.22 -6.75 -13.01
N ASN A 786 -17.43 -6.38 -12.65
CA ASN A 786 -17.67 -5.28 -11.72
C ASN A 786 -17.82 -5.77 -10.28
N THR A 787 -17.31 -5.02 -9.30
CA THR A 787 -17.61 -5.25 -7.88
C THR A 787 -18.79 -4.39 -7.45
N PRO A 788 -19.90 -5.02 -7.07
CA PRO A 788 -21.06 -4.30 -6.58
C PRO A 788 -20.99 -3.90 -5.11
N SER A 789 -21.90 -3.03 -4.66
CA SER A 789 -22.20 -2.86 -3.23
C SER A 789 -23.61 -3.36 -2.90
N LEU A 790 -23.74 -4.03 -1.76
CA LEU A 790 -25.00 -4.57 -1.25
C LEU A 790 -25.30 -3.94 0.10
N SER A 791 -26.39 -3.17 0.16
CA SER A 791 -26.92 -2.62 1.41
C SER A 791 -28.12 -3.42 1.87
N PHE A 792 -28.31 -3.54 3.18
CA PHE A 792 -29.36 -4.36 3.76
C PHE A 792 -30.04 -3.63 4.91
N THR A 793 -31.36 -3.53 4.88
CA THR A 793 -32.17 -2.80 5.86
C THR A 793 -33.39 -3.61 6.28
N THR A 794 -33.96 -3.25 7.43
CA THR A 794 -35.22 -3.77 7.97
C THR A 794 -36.24 -2.63 8.08
N SER A 795 -37.53 -2.95 7.95
CA SER A 795 -38.63 -2.01 8.17
C SER A 795 -38.72 -1.55 9.63
N ASN A 796 -38.29 -2.38 10.58
CA ASN A 796 -38.29 -2.08 12.02
C ASN A 796 -37.23 -2.93 12.73
N SER A 797 -36.24 -2.31 13.37
CA SER A 797 -35.14 -3.00 14.06
C SER A 797 -35.52 -3.61 15.42
N SER A 798 -36.68 -3.25 15.97
CA SER A 798 -37.23 -3.78 17.22
C SER A 798 -38.72 -4.05 17.08
N ALA A 799 -39.07 -5.30 16.79
CA ALA A 799 -40.42 -5.71 16.41
C ALA A 799 -41.08 -6.58 17.50
N ALA A 800 -42.41 -6.58 17.54
CA ALA A 800 -43.14 -7.51 18.39
C ALA A 800 -43.04 -8.95 17.85
N PHE A 801 -43.24 -9.93 18.73
CA PHE A 801 -43.34 -11.33 18.33
C PHE A 801 -44.41 -11.54 17.25
N GLY A 802 -44.06 -12.24 16.16
CA GLY A 802 -44.97 -12.50 15.04
C GLY A 802 -45.32 -11.28 14.18
N GLU A 803 -44.70 -10.11 14.41
CA GLU A 803 -44.84 -8.95 13.52
C GLU A 803 -44.25 -9.27 12.14
N ASN A 804 -44.96 -8.85 11.08
CA ASN A 804 -44.47 -9.04 9.72
C ASN A 804 -43.44 -7.95 9.38
N LEU A 805 -42.20 -8.36 9.14
CA LEU A 805 -41.10 -7.47 8.83
C LEU A 805 -40.72 -7.54 7.37
N THR A 806 -40.37 -6.41 6.78
CA THR A 806 -39.83 -6.34 5.43
C THR A 806 -38.32 -6.09 5.49
N PHE A 807 -37.57 -7.03 4.95
CA PHE A 807 -36.13 -6.94 4.81
C PHE A 807 -35.78 -6.63 3.37
N THR A 808 -35.03 -5.56 3.17
CA THR A 808 -34.72 -5.04 1.83
C THR A 808 -33.23 -5.09 1.60
N ALA A 809 -32.80 -5.91 0.65
CA ALA A 809 -31.48 -5.84 0.08
C ALA A 809 -31.52 -4.90 -1.14
N THR A 810 -30.77 -3.81 -1.07
CA THR A 810 -30.60 -2.88 -2.18
C THR A 810 -29.20 -3.02 -2.72
N PHE A 811 -29.16 -3.46 -3.96
CA PHE A 811 -27.96 -3.61 -4.74
C PHE A 811 -27.66 -2.29 -5.44
N LYS A 812 -26.41 -1.86 -5.35
CA LYS A 812 -25.92 -0.65 -6.00
C LYS A 812 -24.73 -1.01 -6.88
N SER A 813 -24.80 -0.57 -8.12
CA SER A 813 -23.78 -0.82 -9.14
C SER A 813 -23.61 0.43 -9.97
N ARG A 814 -22.36 0.85 -10.17
CA ARG A 814 -21.97 2.12 -10.81
C ARG A 814 -22.51 2.36 -12.22
N THR A 815 -23.09 1.36 -12.90
CA THR A 815 -23.54 1.50 -14.30
C THR A 815 -24.71 0.63 -14.71
N ALA A 816 -24.62 -0.68 -14.47
CA ALA A 816 -25.61 -1.65 -14.87
C ALA A 816 -26.18 -2.30 -13.63
N MET A 817 -27.50 -2.26 -13.50
CA MET A 817 -28.17 -2.94 -12.42
C MET A 817 -28.02 -4.45 -12.64
N PRO A 818 -27.45 -5.19 -11.70
CA PRO A 818 -27.24 -6.61 -11.90
C PRO A 818 -28.58 -7.34 -11.87
N THR A 819 -28.63 -8.38 -12.67
CA THR A 819 -29.63 -9.43 -12.58
C THR A 819 -29.12 -10.55 -11.67
N GLY A 820 -30.03 -11.42 -11.23
CA GLY A 820 -29.69 -12.58 -10.41
C GLY A 820 -30.37 -12.53 -9.05
N THR A 821 -29.83 -13.31 -8.12
CA THR A 821 -30.54 -13.70 -6.90
C THR A 821 -29.77 -13.27 -5.65
N VAL A 822 -30.49 -12.70 -4.68
CA VAL A 822 -30.02 -12.40 -3.34
C VAL A 822 -30.64 -13.41 -2.37
N SER A 823 -29.82 -14.06 -1.55
CA SER A 823 -30.27 -14.94 -0.47
C SER A 823 -30.17 -14.21 0.87
N PHE A 824 -31.23 -14.31 1.67
CA PHE A 824 -31.29 -13.75 3.02
C PHE A 824 -31.03 -14.84 4.05
N TYR A 825 -30.32 -14.50 5.13
CA TYR A 825 -29.93 -15.42 6.19
C TYR A 825 -30.22 -14.85 7.58
N ASP A 826 -30.56 -15.73 8.52
CA ASP A 826 -30.51 -15.51 9.97
C ASP A 826 -29.44 -16.42 10.59
N GLY A 827 -28.32 -15.82 11.00
CA GLY A 827 -27.10 -16.58 11.29
C GLY A 827 -26.67 -17.42 10.09
N ALA A 828 -26.66 -18.75 10.24
CA ALA A 828 -26.39 -19.69 9.15
C ALA A 828 -27.65 -20.21 8.44
N SER A 829 -28.84 -19.90 8.95
CA SER A 829 -30.11 -20.42 8.44
C SER A 829 -30.63 -19.57 7.29
N PRO A 830 -30.88 -20.13 6.09
CA PRO A 830 -31.42 -19.37 4.97
C PRO A 830 -32.89 -19.03 5.21
N LEU A 831 -33.26 -17.77 4.98
CA LEU A 831 -34.66 -17.30 4.92
C LEU A 831 -35.24 -17.45 3.50
N GLY A 832 -34.37 -17.38 2.49
CA GLY A 832 -34.72 -17.72 1.12
C GLY A 832 -34.04 -16.82 0.06
N PRO A 833 -33.95 -17.29 -1.20
CA PRO A 833 -33.51 -16.51 -2.34
C PRO A 833 -34.64 -15.65 -2.93
N LEU A 834 -34.31 -14.45 -3.40
CA LEU A 834 -35.17 -13.59 -4.22
C LEU A 834 -34.39 -12.97 -5.37
N ASN A 835 -35.06 -12.78 -6.50
CA ASN A 835 -34.46 -12.10 -7.64
C ASN A 835 -34.42 -10.58 -7.39
N LEU A 836 -33.36 -9.94 -7.88
CA LEU A 836 -33.29 -8.48 -7.98
C LEU A 836 -34.33 -8.00 -9.01
N ASP A 837 -35.07 -6.95 -8.66
CA ASP A 837 -35.93 -6.23 -9.60
C ASP A 837 -35.12 -5.33 -10.55
N ALA A 838 -35.81 -4.60 -11.44
CA ALA A 838 -35.18 -3.69 -12.40
C ALA A 838 -34.40 -2.53 -11.73
N ASN A 839 -34.67 -2.24 -10.45
CA ASN A 839 -34.00 -1.23 -9.64
C ASN A 839 -32.91 -1.82 -8.74
N GLY A 840 -32.63 -3.13 -8.85
CA GLY A 840 -31.62 -3.80 -8.04
C GLY A 840 -32.09 -4.03 -6.60
N ILE A 841 -33.39 -4.17 -6.38
CA ILE A 841 -33.96 -4.39 -5.04
C ILE A 841 -34.51 -5.82 -4.95
N ALA A 842 -34.20 -6.48 -3.83
CA ALA A 842 -34.87 -7.71 -3.41
C ALA A 842 -35.45 -7.47 -2.00
N SER A 843 -36.75 -7.73 -1.83
CA SER A 843 -37.43 -7.53 -0.55
C SER A 843 -38.16 -8.81 -0.12
N ILE A 844 -37.83 -9.33 1.05
CA ILE A 844 -38.50 -10.49 1.66
C ILE A 844 -39.33 -10.02 2.85
N SER A 845 -40.58 -10.50 2.94
CA SER A 845 -41.38 -10.39 4.16
C SER A 845 -41.20 -11.63 5.01
N PHE A 846 -40.89 -11.46 6.29
CA PHE A 846 -40.62 -12.56 7.21
C PHE A 846 -41.15 -12.25 8.62
N GLN A 847 -41.66 -13.28 9.30
CA GLN A 847 -42.14 -13.21 10.68
C GLN A 847 -41.25 -14.08 11.57
N PHE A 848 -40.73 -13.50 12.64
CA PHE A 848 -39.99 -14.27 13.64
C PHE A 848 -40.92 -14.82 14.70
N LEU A 849 -40.85 -16.13 14.90
CA LEU A 849 -41.59 -16.89 15.92
C LEU A 849 -40.71 -17.27 17.12
N GLN A 850 -39.53 -16.66 17.22
CA GLN A 850 -38.61 -16.81 18.33
C GLN A 850 -38.30 -15.42 18.90
N GLN A 851 -38.42 -15.28 20.21
CA GLN A 851 -37.99 -14.07 20.92
C GLN A 851 -36.46 -14.03 20.96
N GLY A 852 -35.89 -12.83 20.88
CA GLY A 852 -34.46 -12.61 21.08
C GLY A 852 -33.83 -11.76 19.98
N SER A 853 -32.51 -11.85 19.88
CA SER A 853 -31.73 -11.13 18.89
C SER A 853 -31.36 -12.04 17.73
N HIS A 854 -31.74 -11.65 16.52
CA HIS A 854 -31.42 -12.32 15.26
C HIS A 854 -30.37 -11.51 14.50
N THR A 855 -29.37 -12.17 13.92
CA THR A 855 -28.31 -11.50 13.14
C THR A 855 -28.51 -11.82 11.67
N LEU A 856 -29.00 -10.86 10.92
CA LEU A 856 -29.44 -11.06 9.56
C LEU A 856 -28.43 -10.54 8.54
N GLN A 857 -28.28 -11.24 7.42
CA GLN A 857 -27.39 -10.85 6.33
C GLN A 857 -27.99 -11.20 4.97
N ALA A 858 -27.71 -10.37 3.96
CA ALA A 858 -28.02 -10.64 2.57
C ALA A 858 -26.74 -11.00 1.78
N GLN A 859 -26.85 -11.97 0.87
CA GLN A 859 -25.75 -12.41 0.02
C GLN A 859 -26.20 -12.52 -1.43
N TYR A 860 -25.46 -11.89 -2.34
CA TYR A 860 -25.64 -11.98 -3.78
C TYR A 860 -24.61 -12.93 -4.40
N ALA A 861 -25.08 -13.83 -5.26
CA ALA A 861 -24.22 -14.77 -5.99
C ALA A 861 -23.62 -14.13 -7.25
N ALA A 862 -22.34 -14.41 -7.52
CA ALA A 862 -21.68 -13.99 -8.75
C ALA A 862 -22.38 -14.56 -10.00
N ASN A 863 -22.49 -13.76 -11.07
CA ASN A 863 -23.16 -14.15 -12.33
C ASN A 863 -22.26 -14.00 -13.58
N GLY A 864 -20.94 -13.97 -13.38
CA GLY A 864 -19.95 -13.82 -14.46
C GLY A 864 -19.66 -12.38 -14.88
N SER A 865 -20.64 -11.46 -14.76
CA SER A 865 -20.44 -10.01 -14.99
C SER A 865 -20.18 -9.24 -13.69
N PHE A 866 -20.76 -9.74 -12.60
CA PHE A 866 -20.65 -9.16 -11.27
C PHE A 866 -20.04 -10.15 -10.28
N ALA A 867 -19.14 -9.65 -9.44
CA ALA A 867 -18.61 -10.41 -8.31
C ALA A 867 -19.71 -10.70 -7.28
N ALA A 868 -19.52 -11.74 -6.47
CA ALA A 868 -20.39 -12.02 -5.33
C ALA A 868 -20.29 -10.86 -4.31
N ALA A 869 -21.39 -10.60 -3.61
CA ALA A 869 -21.47 -9.49 -2.66
C ALA A 869 -22.15 -9.94 -1.37
N THR A 870 -21.67 -9.44 -0.24
CA THR A 870 -22.25 -9.72 1.07
C THR A 870 -22.53 -8.40 1.76
N SER A 871 -23.74 -8.26 2.34
CA SER A 871 -24.10 -7.07 3.08
C SER A 871 -23.43 -7.03 4.45
N GLY A 872 -23.44 -5.85 5.07
CA GLY A 872 -23.31 -5.76 6.54
C GLY A 872 -24.43 -6.56 7.23
N THR A 873 -24.18 -6.98 8.47
CA THR A 873 -25.20 -7.63 9.30
C THR A 873 -26.12 -6.59 9.93
N ILE A 874 -27.41 -6.89 10.02
CA ILE A 874 -28.35 -6.14 10.84
C ILE A 874 -28.76 -6.99 12.04
N THR A 875 -28.89 -6.36 13.20
CA THR A 875 -29.41 -7.01 14.40
C THR A 875 -30.91 -6.73 14.50
N GLN A 876 -31.73 -7.76 14.37
CA GLN A 876 -33.18 -7.68 14.54
C GLN A 876 -33.54 -8.14 15.95
N THR A 877 -34.18 -7.28 16.73
CA THR A 877 -34.65 -7.65 18.09
C THR A 877 -36.14 -7.97 18.03
N ILE A 878 -36.52 -9.12 18.57
CA ILE A 878 -37.91 -9.57 18.67
C ILE A 878 -38.31 -9.57 20.14
N GLY A 879 -39.32 -8.76 20.47
CA GLY A 879 -39.89 -8.66 21.81
C GLY A 879 -40.61 -9.94 22.25
N ALA A 880 -40.94 -10.02 23.54
CA ALA A 880 -41.73 -11.12 24.06
C ALA A 880 -43.12 -11.19 23.39
N PRO A 881 -43.71 -12.38 23.22
CA PRO A 881 -45.13 -12.50 22.88
C PRO A 881 -45.97 -11.76 23.94
N SER A 882 -47.03 -11.05 23.52
CA SER A 882 -47.92 -10.39 24.47
C SER A 882 -48.50 -11.44 25.43
N GLN A 883 -48.37 -11.22 26.74
CA GLN A 883 -48.94 -12.14 27.72
C GLN A 883 -50.47 -12.09 27.65
N ALA A 884 -51.09 -13.27 27.59
CA ALA A 884 -52.53 -13.44 27.71
C ALA A 884 -53.04 -12.92 29.07
N GLY A 885 -54.19 -12.25 29.10
CA GLY A 885 -54.81 -11.75 30.33
C GLY A 885 -54.96 -12.85 31.41
N VAL A 886 -54.51 -12.54 32.63
CA VAL A 886 -54.58 -13.42 33.80
C VAL A 886 -55.94 -13.24 34.49
N GLN A 887 -56.52 -14.34 35.00
CA GLN A 887 -57.74 -14.29 35.80
C GLN A 887 -57.45 -13.61 37.15
N VAL A 888 -58.22 -12.58 37.48
CA VAL A 888 -58.16 -11.86 38.75
C VAL A 888 -59.50 -11.99 39.50
N PRO A 889 -59.47 -12.15 40.83
CA PRO A 889 -60.68 -12.24 41.64
C PRO A 889 -61.48 -10.94 41.62
N ARG A 890 -62.80 -11.05 41.59
CA ARG A 890 -63.76 -9.96 41.73
C ARG A 890 -64.39 -10.01 43.10
N TYR A 891 -63.99 -9.10 43.97
CA TYR A 891 -64.55 -8.97 45.30
C TYR A 891 -65.88 -8.24 45.29
N ARG A 892 -66.83 -8.71 46.10
CA ARG A 892 -68.17 -8.13 46.28
C ARG A 892 -68.30 -7.63 47.73
N LEU A 893 -68.82 -6.43 47.92
CA LEU A 893 -69.15 -5.86 49.22
C LEU A 893 -70.57 -5.32 49.23
N TYR A 894 -71.24 -5.34 50.38
CA TYR A 894 -72.57 -4.79 50.58
C TYR A 894 -72.59 -3.72 51.68
N ASN A 895 -73.30 -2.62 51.48
CA ASN A 895 -73.53 -1.61 52.50
C ASN A 895 -75.02 -1.53 52.81
N ALA A 896 -75.41 -1.97 54.03
CA ALA A 896 -76.80 -2.00 54.47
C ALA A 896 -77.44 -0.60 54.59
N ALA A 897 -76.66 0.41 55.00
CA ALA A 897 -77.16 1.78 55.12
C ALA A 897 -77.41 2.46 53.76
N LEU A 898 -76.64 2.08 52.75
CA LEU A 898 -76.79 2.61 51.39
C LEU A 898 -77.61 1.69 50.47
N VAL A 899 -77.92 0.48 50.93
CA VAL A 899 -78.57 -0.61 50.18
C VAL A 899 -77.87 -0.87 48.84
N LYS A 900 -76.53 -0.96 48.85
CA LYS A 900 -75.71 -1.06 47.64
C LYS A 900 -74.67 -2.16 47.68
N HIS A 901 -74.42 -2.72 46.50
CA HIS A 901 -73.28 -3.58 46.25
C HIS A 901 -72.16 -2.80 45.56
N HIS A 902 -70.91 -3.09 45.94
CA HIS A 902 -69.71 -2.62 45.28
C HIS A 902 -68.88 -3.81 44.82
N PHE A 903 -68.20 -3.65 43.68
CA PHE A 903 -67.37 -4.69 43.10
C PHE A 903 -66.00 -4.13 42.74
N THR A 904 -64.93 -4.85 43.10
CA THR A 904 -63.56 -4.42 42.82
C THR A 904 -62.64 -5.61 42.57
N THR A 905 -61.62 -5.41 41.74
CA THR A 905 -60.48 -6.34 41.59
C THR A 905 -59.32 -5.98 42.53
N ASP A 906 -59.37 -4.82 43.18
CA ASP A 906 -58.35 -4.36 44.12
C ASP A 906 -58.62 -4.88 45.53
N ALA A 907 -57.75 -5.78 46.00
CA ALA A 907 -57.81 -6.31 47.36
C ALA A 907 -57.64 -5.21 48.43
N ASN A 908 -56.90 -4.14 48.13
CA ASN A 908 -56.75 -3.01 49.04
C ASN A 908 -58.05 -2.20 49.15
N GLU A 909 -58.75 -1.96 48.04
CA GLU A 909 -60.07 -1.32 48.06
C GLU A 909 -61.08 -2.17 48.85
N TYR A 910 -61.10 -3.48 48.60
CA TYR A 910 -61.95 -4.43 49.35
C TYR A 910 -61.67 -4.40 50.86
N ASN A 911 -60.40 -4.48 51.27
CA ASN A 911 -60.00 -4.47 52.68
C ASN A 911 -60.29 -3.12 53.36
N THR A 912 -60.02 -2.02 52.66
CA THR A 912 -60.25 -0.67 53.19
C THR A 912 -61.73 -0.42 53.42
N LEU A 913 -62.59 -0.70 52.43
CA LEU A 913 -64.04 -0.49 52.55
C LEU A 913 -64.66 -1.34 53.67
N GLY A 914 -64.12 -2.55 53.92
CA GLY A 914 -64.50 -3.40 55.06
C GLY A 914 -64.38 -2.70 56.42
N THR A 915 -63.43 -1.77 56.56
CA THR A 915 -63.25 -0.97 57.79
C THR A 915 -64.19 0.25 57.88
N TYR A 916 -64.85 0.63 56.77
CA TYR A 916 -65.73 1.80 56.66
C TYR A 916 -67.21 1.44 56.49
N GLY A 917 -67.64 0.36 57.15
CA GLY A 917 -69.06 -0.03 57.24
C GLY A 917 -69.60 -0.81 56.03
N TRP A 918 -68.75 -1.25 55.11
CA TRP A 918 -69.13 -2.22 54.08
C TRP A 918 -68.93 -3.65 54.60
N GLN A 919 -69.95 -4.48 54.45
CA GLN A 919 -69.85 -5.92 54.69
C GLN A 919 -69.13 -6.57 53.51
N GLN A 920 -68.05 -7.27 53.83
CA GLN A 920 -67.22 -7.99 52.89
C GLN A 920 -67.86 -9.35 52.56
N GLU A 921 -68.41 -9.52 51.34
CA GLU A 921 -69.13 -10.74 50.94
C GLU A 921 -68.23 -11.79 50.28
N GLY A 922 -66.98 -11.43 50.00
CA GLY A 922 -65.95 -12.34 49.48
C GLY A 922 -65.74 -12.17 47.98
N THR A 923 -65.10 -13.16 47.37
CA THR A 923 -64.91 -13.18 45.92
C THR A 923 -66.12 -13.81 45.25
N SER A 924 -66.73 -13.10 44.29
CA SER A 924 -67.95 -13.52 43.60
C SER A 924 -67.67 -14.30 42.32
N TYR A 925 -66.67 -13.87 41.54
CA TYR A 925 -66.23 -14.49 40.28
C TYR A 925 -64.84 -13.98 39.92
N SER A 926 -64.27 -14.41 38.79
CA SER A 926 -63.04 -13.85 38.22
C SER A 926 -63.25 -13.23 36.84
N ILE A 927 -62.53 -12.15 36.58
CA ILE A 927 -62.43 -11.46 35.27
C ILE A 927 -60.97 -11.46 34.81
N PHE A 928 -60.68 -11.10 33.57
CA PHE A 928 -59.30 -11.02 33.07
C PHE A 928 -58.73 -9.62 33.25
N ASN A 929 -57.46 -9.50 33.66
CA ASN A 929 -56.77 -8.21 33.82
C ASN A 929 -56.21 -7.63 32.51
N GLY A 930 -56.43 -8.32 31.37
CA GLY A 930 -56.03 -7.88 30.05
C GLY A 930 -56.80 -8.63 28.95
N PRO A 931 -56.70 -8.19 27.67
CA PRO A 931 -57.31 -8.90 26.55
C PRO A 931 -56.83 -10.34 26.47
N THR A 932 -57.74 -11.30 26.28
CA THR A 932 -57.42 -12.71 26.16
C THR A 932 -58.43 -13.46 25.29
N SER A 933 -58.14 -14.73 24.97
CA SER A 933 -59.12 -15.68 24.44
C SER A 933 -59.26 -16.84 25.42
N TYR A 934 -60.50 -17.16 25.79
CA TYR A 934 -60.81 -18.27 26.70
C TYR A 934 -61.75 -19.24 26.00
N ASN A 935 -61.28 -20.48 25.77
CA ASN A 935 -62.03 -21.55 25.11
C ASN A 935 -62.70 -21.11 23.78
N GLY A 936 -61.95 -20.36 22.96
CA GLY A 936 -62.40 -19.91 21.64
C GLY A 936 -63.20 -18.61 21.62
N VAL A 937 -63.48 -18.01 22.79
CA VAL A 937 -64.17 -16.71 22.89
C VAL A 937 -63.19 -15.61 23.27
N THR A 938 -63.09 -14.57 22.44
CA THR A 938 -62.28 -13.38 22.71
C THR A 938 -62.97 -12.49 23.75
N SER A 939 -62.25 -12.09 24.78
CA SER A 939 -62.75 -11.22 25.84
C SER A 939 -63.00 -9.79 25.35
N THR A 940 -64.04 -9.13 25.85
CA THR A 940 -64.35 -7.71 25.63
C THR A 940 -64.10 -6.89 26.91
N PRO A 941 -63.80 -5.58 26.81
CA PRO A 941 -63.68 -4.73 27.99
C PRO A 941 -64.98 -4.66 28.82
N LEU A 942 -64.83 -4.66 30.14
CA LEU A 942 -65.86 -4.30 31.11
C LEU A 942 -65.54 -2.91 31.65
N PHE A 943 -66.38 -1.93 31.31
CA PHE A 943 -66.20 -0.54 31.72
C PHE A 943 -66.85 -0.28 33.08
N ARG A 944 -66.23 0.56 33.91
CA ARG A 944 -66.77 1.02 35.19
C ARG A 944 -67.13 2.50 35.12
N LEU A 945 -68.33 2.85 35.60
CA LEU A 945 -68.80 4.22 35.77
C LEU A 945 -69.20 4.48 37.22
N TYR A 946 -69.06 5.72 37.65
CA TYR A 946 -69.49 6.21 38.96
C TYR A 946 -70.52 7.33 38.81
N PHE A 947 -71.64 7.26 39.53
CA PHE A 947 -72.65 8.31 39.59
C PHE A 947 -72.61 9.00 40.95
N ALA A 948 -72.07 10.23 40.97
CA ALA A 948 -71.80 10.98 42.19
C ALA A 948 -73.04 11.35 43.03
N PRO A 949 -74.19 11.76 42.45
CA PRO A 949 -75.40 12.05 43.26
C PRO A 949 -75.92 10.80 43.98
N THR A 950 -75.82 9.69 43.27
CA THR A 950 -76.02 8.31 43.69
C THR A 950 -75.11 7.82 44.79
N LEU A 951 -73.81 8.09 44.67
CA LEU A 951 -72.72 7.22 45.13
C LEU A 951 -72.91 5.76 44.63
N LYS A 952 -73.25 5.55 43.35
CA LYS A 952 -73.41 4.21 42.78
C LYS A 952 -72.40 3.93 41.67
N HIS A 953 -71.97 2.68 41.56
CA HIS A 953 -71.15 2.22 40.45
C HIS A 953 -71.98 1.42 39.44
N MET A 954 -71.55 1.44 38.19
CA MET A 954 -72.15 0.69 37.10
C MET A 954 -71.09 0.03 36.25
N TRP A 955 -71.37 -1.21 35.82
CA TRP A 955 -70.53 -1.97 34.91
C TRP A 955 -71.24 -2.34 33.63
N THR A 956 -70.57 -2.10 32.50
CA THR A 956 -71.12 -2.42 31.17
C THR A 956 -70.03 -2.87 30.21
N THR A 957 -70.38 -3.83 29.36
CA THR A 957 -69.55 -4.21 28.20
C THR A 957 -69.92 -3.39 26.95
N ASP A 958 -70.99 -2.61 27.00
CA ASP A 958 -71.43 -1.76 25.89
C ASP A 958 -70.68 -0.42 25.92
N ALA A 959 -69.77 -0.26 24.96
CA ALA A 959 -69.04 0.99 24.79
C ALA A 959 -69.96 2.19 24.51
N ASN A 960 -71.12 1.98 23.87
CA ASN A 960 -72.10 3.02 23.63
C ASN A 960 -72.77 3.46 24.94
N GLU A 961 -73.22 2.51 25.78
CA GLU A 961 -73.77 2.81 27.12
C GLU A 961 -72.75 3.58 27.98
N TYR A 962 -71.49 3.15 27.99
CA TYR A 962 -70.39 3.84 28.69
C TYR A 962 -70.17 5.27 28.19
N ASN A 963 -70.13 5.46 26.87
CA ASN A 963 -69.89 6.77 26.26
C ASN A 963 -71.10 7.72 26.40
N THR A 964 -72.32 7.19 26.32
CA THR A 964 -73.56 7.97 26.45
C THR A 964 -73.77 8.44 27.90
N LEU A 965 -73.59 7.56 28.89
CA LEU A 965 -73.82 7.92 30.29
C LEU A 965 -72.90 9.04 30.78
N ARG A 966 -71.64 9.05 30.34
CA ARG A 966 -70.66 10.09 30.67
C ARG A 966 -70.99 11.47 30.10
N GLN A 967 -71.97 11.58 29.20
CA GLN A 967 -72.46 12.86 28.71
C GLN A 967 -73.53 13.48 29.63
N PHE A 968 -74.09 12.71 30.56
CA PHE A 968 -75.09 13.19 31.51
C PHE A 968 -74.45 13.70 32.82
N PRO A 969 -74.93 14.83 33.39
CA PRO A 969 -74.42 15.37 34.65
C PRO A 969 -74.48 14.35 35.80
N GLY A 970 -73.37 14.19 36.51
CA GLY A 970 -73.24 13.30 37.67
C GLY A 970 -72.57 11.96 37.38
N TRP A 971 -72.44 11.53 36.12
CA TRP A 971 -71.70 10.33 35.73
C TRP A 971 -70.24 10.63 35.42
N THR A 972 -69.33 9.82 35.96
CA THR A 972 -67.89 9.84 35.70
C THR A 972 -67.47 8.46 35.20
N GLY A 973 -66.74 8.41 34.08
CA GLY A 973 -66.17 7.16 33.58
C GLY A 973 -64.84 6.88 34.26
N GLU A 974 -64.66 5.66 34.78
CA GLU A 974 -63.44 5.24 35.49
C GLU A 974 -62.55 4.31 34.64
N GLY A 975 -62.91 4.08 33.37
CA GLY A 975 -62.11 3.31 32.42
C GLY A 975 -62.48 1.83 32.33
N VAL A 976 -61.54 1.03 31.80
CA VAL A 976 -61.66 -0.43 31.70
C VAL A 976 -61.26 -1.03 33.04
N ASP A 977 -62.20 -1.70 33.68
CA ASP A 977 -62.06 -2.31 35.00
C ASP A 977 -61.57 -3.77 34.90
N GLY A 978 -61.72 -4.38 33.72
CA GLY A 978 -61.18 -5.67 33.35
C GLY A 978 -61.77 -6.15 32.03
N TYR A 979 -61.60 -7.43 31.71
CA TYR A 979 -62.10 -8.06 30.49
C TYR A 979 -62.96 -9.28 30.85
N VAL A 980 -64.09 -9.42 30.15
CA VAL A 980 -65.09 -10.48 30.34
C VAL A 980 -65.47 -11.09 29.00
N LEU A 981 -66.12 -12.25 28.98
CA LEU A 981 -66.50 -12.91 27.72
C LEU A 981 -67.87 -12.39 27.25
N PRO A 982 -68.00 -11.89 26.01
CA PRO A 982 -69.27 -11.37 25.50
C PRO A 982 -70.27 -12.47 25.15
N THR A 983 -69.81 -13.71 24.98
CA THR A 983 -70.63 -14.89 24.67
C THR A 983 -70.24 -16.07 25.54
N ALA A 984 -71.12 -17.07 25.64
CA ALA A 984 -70.90 -18.23 26.48
C ALA A 984 -69.69 -19.03 25.99
N ALA A 985 -68.83 -19.45 26.92
CA ALA A 985 -67.71 -20.34 26.67
C ALA A 985 -67.73 -21.50 27.67
N THR A 986 -67.20 -22.65 27.28
CA THR A 986 -67.07 -23.81 28.18
C THR A 986 -66.30 -23.39 29.45
N GLY A 987 -66.87 -23.65 30.63
CA GLY A 987 -66.26 -23.26 31.92
C GLY A 987 -66.42 -21.79 32.31
N ALA A 988 -67.24 -21.01 31.60
CA ALA A 988 -67.69 -19.70 32.03
C ALA A 988 -69.15 -19.74 32.52
N THR A 989 -69.50 -18.85 33.42
CA THR A 989 -70.86 -18.70 33.99
C THR A 989 -71.43 -17.35 33.60
N ALA A 990 -72.74 -17.30 33.38
CA ALA A 990 -73.44 -16.06 33.06
C ALA A 990 -73.40 -15.08 34.24
N LEU A 991 -73.05 -13.82 33.97
CA LEU A 991 -73.18 -12.71 34.89
C LEU A 991 -74.49 -11.99 34.58
N TYR A 992 -75.48 -12.13 35.45
CA TYR A 992 -76.79 -11.51 35.30
C TYR A 992 -76.76 -10.08 35.82
N ARG A 993 -77.42 -9.16 35.11
CA ARG A 993 -77.64 -7.78 35.55
C ARG A 993 -79.12 -7.60 35.92
N LEU A 994 -79.38 -7.04 37.09
CA LEU A 994 -80.72 -6.71 37.58
C LEU A 994 -80.78 -5.23 37.94
N ASN A 995 -81.93 -4.60 37.74
CA ASN A 995 -82.19 -3.22 38.15
C ASN A 995 -83.33 -3.14 39.19
N TYR A 996 -83.31 -2.13 40.05
CA TYR A 996 -84.40 -1.83 40.98
C TYR A 996 -84.83 -0.38 40.80
N GLY A 997 -86.06 -0.18 40.29
CA GLY A 997 -86.55 1.12 39.82
C GLY A 997 -87.59 1.83 40.70
N LEU A 998 -88.02 1.24 41.82
CA LEU A 998 -89.08 1.81 42.67
C LEU A 998 -88.52 2.93 43.58
N GLY A 999 -89.23 4.06 43.66
CA GLY A 999 -88.93 5.15 44.60
C GLY A 999 -87.75 6.07 44.24
N GLY A 1000 -87.21 6.01 43.02
CA GLY A 1000 -86.11 6.88 42.56
C GLY A 1000 -84.69 6.38 42.88
N LEU A 1001 -84.54 5.20 43.48
CA LEU A 1001 -83.24 4.65 43.93
C LEU A 1001 -82.38 4.03 42.81
N ASN A 1002 -82.95 3.68 41.65
CA ASN A 1002 -82.30 3.14 40.44
C ASN A 1002 -80.96 2.40 40.69
N LEU A 1003 -81.06 1.27 41.39
CA LEU A 1003 -79.92 0.42 41.78
C LEU A 1003 -79.68 -0.66 40.73
N HIS A 1004 -78.42 -1.10 40.61
CA HIS A 1004 -78.05 -2.22 39.76
C HIS A 1004 -77.28 -3.26 40.57
N LEU A 1005 -77.49 -4.53 40.22
CA LEU A 1005 -76.81 -5.67 40.80
C LEU A 1005 -76.27 -6.57 39.69
N TRP A 1006 -75.05 -7.07 39.88
CA TRP A 1006 -74.44 -8.09 39.03
C TRP A 1006 -74.24 -9.34 39.85
N THR A 1007 -74.79 -10.47 39.40
CA THR A 1007 -74.69 -11.73 40.13
C THR A 1007 -74.49 -12.91 39.21
N VAL A 1008 -73.70 -13.89 39.67
CA VAL A 1008 -73.59 -15.22 39.07
C VAL A 1008 -74.47 -16.24 39.79
N ASP A 1009 -75.13 -15.85 40.89
CA ASP A 1009 -76.04 -16.70 41.65
C ASP A 1009 -77.41 -16.72 40.97
N GLU A 1010 -77.75 -17.88 40.42
CA GLU A 1010 -79.01 -18.10 39.73
C GLU A 1010 -80.22 -18.02 40.68
N ASN A 1011 -80.04 -18.37 41.96
CA ASN A 1011 -81.08 -18.22 42.98
C ASN A 1011 -81.33 -16.74 43.32
N GLU A 1012 -80.28 -15.94 43.46
CA GLU A 1012 -80.39 -14.48 43.66
C GLU A 1012 -81.11 -13.83 42.46
N LYS A 1013 -80.69 -14.17 41.23
CA LYS A 1013 -81.33 -13.69 40.00
C LYS A 1013 -82.80 -14.12 39.89
N ASN A 1014 -83.17 -15.33 40.29
CA ASN A 1014 -84.55 -15.84 40.20
C ASN A 1014 -85.47 -15.32 41.33
N THR A 1015 -84.91 -15.01 42.51
CA THR A 1015 -85.69 -14.61 43.69
C THR A 1015 -86.00 -13.11 43.72
N LEU A 1016 -85.03 -12.26 43.35
CA LEU A 1016 -85.15 -10.80 43.43
C LEU A 1016 -86.34 -10.17 42.66
N PRO A 1017 -86.85 -10.74 41.54
CA PRO A 1017 -88.05 -10.22 40.90
C PRO A 1017 -89.30 -10.22 41.79
N SER A 1018 -89.41 -11.19 42.71
CA SER A 1018 -90.51 -11.21 43.68
C SER A 1018 -90.43 -10.06 44.70
N TYR A 1019 -89.27 -9.40 44.80
CA TYR A 1019 -88.99 -8.25 45.64
C TYR A 1019 -88.89 -6.93 44.84
N GLY A 1020 -89.37 -6.90 43.60
CA GLY A 1020 -89.47 -5.67 42.79
C GLY A 1020 -88.25 -5.33 41.92
N TRP A 1021 -87.28 -6.23 41.79
CA TRP A 1021 -86.18 -6.08 40.83
C TRP A 1021 -86.60 -6.50 39.42
N ASN A 1022 -86.13 -5.81 38.38
CA ASN A 1022 -86.28 -6.27 37.00
C ASN A 1022 -84.99 -6.94 36.52
N GLN A 1023 -85.12 -8.08 35.84
CA GLN A 1023 -83.98 -8.72 35.18
C GLN A 1023 -83.68 -8.01 33.86
N GLU A 1024 -82.42 -7.62 33.65
CA GLU A 1024 -81.95 -7.04 32.39
C GLU A 1024 -81.23 -8.05 31.49
N GLY A 1025 -81.11 -9.31 31.94
CA GLY A 1025 -80.52 -10.41 31.19
C GLY A 1025 -79.06 -10.71 31.55
N VAL A 1026 -78.37 -11.40 30.64
CA VAL A 1026 -76.95 -11.74 30.78
C VAL A 1026 -76.11 -10.55 30.31
N ALA A 1027 -75.38 -9.92 31.23
CA ALA A 1027 -74.51 -8.79 30.91
C ALA A 1027 -73.17 -9.24 30.32
N ALA A 1028 -72.63 -10.36 30.77
CA ALA A 1028 -71.42 -10.98 30.23
C ALA A 1028 -71.30 -12.43 30.73
N TYR A 1029 -70.23 -13.12 30.35
CA TYR A 1029 -69.82 -14.40 30.92
C TYR A 1029 -68.47 -14.23 31.63
N VAL A 1030 -68.40 -14.74 32.85
CA VAL A 1030 -67.24 -14.62 33.77
C VAL A 1030 -66.80 -15.99 34.25
N ILE A 1031 -65.63 -16.09 34.88
CA ILE A 1031 -65.14 -17.38 35.37
C ILE A 1031 -65.64 -17.58 36.81
N ALA A 1032 -66.44 -18.63 37.02
CA ALA A 1032 -66.91 -18.99 38.35
C ALA A 1032 -65.76 -19.58 39.19
N LEU A 1033 -65.75 -19.26 40.49
CA LEU A 1033 -64.82 -19.86 41.44
C LEU A 1033 -65.31 -21.24 41.82
N VAL A 1034 -64.40 -22.22 41.87
CA VAL A 1034 -64.74 -23.60 42.21
C VAL A 1034 -65.04 -23.69 43.73
N ALA A 1035 -66.34 -23.66 44.05
CA ALA A 1035 -67.05 -24.08 45.28
C ALA A 1035 -66.70 -23.44 46.65
N ALA A 1036 -67.61 -22.59 47.14
CA ALA A 1036 -68.22 -22.69 48.49
C ALA A 1036 -69.62 -22.03 48.47
N PRO A 1037 -70.67 -22.59 49.11
CA PRO A 1037 -72.01 -22.00 49.10
C PRO A 1037 -72.05 -20.72 49.94
N LEU A 1038 -72.57 -19.62 49.39
CA LEU A 1038 -72.86 -18.41 50.17
C LEU A 1038 -74.11 -18.65 51.06
N PRO A 1039 -74.20 -18.02 52.26
CA PRO A 1039 -75.31 -18.22 53.18
C PRO A 1039 -76.65 -17.73 52.61
N ALA A 1040 -77.75 -18.34 53.06
CA ALA A 1040 -79.11 -18.04 52.61
C ALA A 1040 -79.50 -16.55 52.74
N PRO A 1041 -80.42 -16.04 51.90
CA PRO A 1041 -80.84 -14.63 51.91
C PRO A 1041 -81.50 -14.23 53.23
N ASP A 1042 -81.16 -13.04 53.75
CA ASP A 1042 -81.86 -12.39 54.86
C ASP A 1042 -83.28 -11.96 54.41
N PRO A 1043 -84.36 -12.38 55.10
CA PRO A 1043 -85.74 -12.04 54.73
C PRO A 1043 -86.18 -10.60 54.99
N GLN A 1044 -85.33 -9.67 55.43
CA GLN A 1044 -85.76 -8.32 55.80
C GLN A 1044 -85.80 -7.31 54.63
N MET A 1045 -86.72 -7.52 53.69
CA MET A 1045 -87.36 -6.40 52.98
C MET A 1045 -88.86 -6.67 52.79
N SER A 1046 -89.59 -6.66 53.92
CA SER A 1046 -91.03 -6.37 53.92
C SER A 1046 -91.26 -5.03 54.61
N GLN A 1047 -91.67 -4.04 53.82
CA GLN A 1047 -92.37 -2.79 54.18
C GLN A 1047 -92.01 -2.15 55.53
N THR A 1048 -91.25 -1.04 55.54
CA THR A 1048 -91.66 0.26 56.14
C THR A 1048 -90.55 1.33 56.05
N THR A 1049 -90.94 2.50 55.54
CA THR A 1049 -90.40 3.86 55.75
C THR A 1049 -88.94 4.22 55.37
N LEU A 1050 -88.90 5.08 54.33
CA LEU A 1050 -87.87 5.98 53.78
C LEU A 1050 -86.76 5.37 52.94
#